data_AF-A0A6N2Z3L1-F1
#
_entry.id   AF-A0A6N2Z3L1-F1
#
_cell.length_a   1.000
_cell.length_b   1.000
_cell.length_c   1.000
_cell.angle_alpha   90.00
_cell.angle_beta   90.00
_cell.angle_gamma   90.00
#
_symmetry.space_group_name_H-M   'P 1'
#
loop_
_entity.id
_entity.type
_entity.pdbx_description
1 polymer ?
#
loop_
_entity_poly.entity_id
_entity_poly.type
_entity_poly.pdbx_seq_one_letter_code
_entity_poly.pdbx_strand_id
1 'polypeptide(L)'
;MLNEEFTFKSLQIGLASPEKIREWSRGEVKKPETINYRTLKPEKEGLFCEKIFGPTKDWECNCGKYKRIRHKGIVCENCGVEVTKAKVRRERMGHIELASPVSHIWYFKGIPSRMGLILEMSPRNLEKIIYFASYVVTDPGETPLQYKQVLSETEYKEARANYGKDFTAGIGAEAIQELLKMVDLDQEAAVLKEELKDSSGQKKIRVARRLEAIEAFRNSHNKPEWMIMEAIPVIPPELRPMVQLDGGRFATSDLNDLYRRVINRNNRLIKLLELDAPDIIVQNEKRMLQEAVDALIDNGRRGRAVTGPGNRPFKSLSDMLKGKQGRFRQNLLGKRVDYSGRSVIVVGPELKMYQCGLPKEMAIELFKPFVMRELVARQLSQNIKSAKKMVEKLDPIIWDVLEDVIHEHPVLLNRAPTLHRLGIQAFEPILVEGRAIKLHPLACTAYNADFDGDQMAVHVPLSVEAQAEARFLMMACNNILKPQDGTPVVVPSQDMILGSYYMTLYKEDAKGTGSIFCDMNELEMAYFNHDVELHAKVKVRTTKEIGGETYTRLVESTVGRFIFNQILPQDMGFVKRETIDDHFKLEVDMQVDKKVLTKIVDRCFKAHGPTITSETLDEIKRLGYKYSTQAAITVGVADMQVPGNKEEILARADEKIAKNLKLFRRGLISEEERYQNVVDIWNNATDEVTDALLSHLDRLNPINMMADSGARGSKNQIRQLAGMRGLMTNPTGRVIELPIRSNFREGLNVLEFFSSTHGARKGLADTALRTADSGYLTRRLVDVSQDVIVREEDCGTTRGYEVTAINEHGEVIEDLAERIEGRYAFEDVVHPETGEIMAHKDEVITSDQAEAIQEAGVEKVVIRAVFNCNSKYGVCKKCYGVDMTSWKPVEIGEAVGIIAAQSIGEPGTQLTMRTFHTGGVASADDITQGLPRVEELFEARKPKGQAIISEIAGRVEILEGKKTEAVVTAPDGESRIYLIPYGSRLKVHTGDKIEAGQEITEGSINPNDILRIKGIDAVQQYLLSEVQKVYRLQGVHISDKHIELIIRQMLRKVKIENAGDTDLITGALTDIFEMEEKNNEALDMGLEPAQASRELLGITKASLATDSFLSAASFQETTRVLTDAAIKGKVDPLIGLKENVIIGQLVPAGTGVKAYSRVELDYDREDEDDEEEELIDDMIKDDITNVKELSDDMDIVMDDDNILAKAVQEERENLEKDDELAKAFDMFDMDFLDNSSSEASDMIIGDLDD
;
A
#
# COMPACT_ATOMS: atom_id res chain seq x y z
N MET A 1 -15.56 31.46 20.78
CA MET A 1 -14.17 31.84 20.44
C MET A 1 -13.17 30.72 20.73
N LEU A 2 -13.37 29.48 20.25
CA LEU A 2 -12.45 28.35 20.49
C LEU A 2 -12.26 27.43 19.27
N ASN A 3 -12.55 27.93 18.06
CA ASN A 3 -12.22 27.28 16.78
C ASN A 3 -11.32 28.20 15.94
N GLU A 4 -10.21 28.69 16.52
CA GLU A 4 -9.09 29.07 15.64
C GLU A 4 -8.44 27.75 15.24
N GLU A 5 -8.71 27.31 14.01
CA GLU A 5 -8.01 26.18 13.41
C GLU A 5 -6.52 26.49 13.40
N PHE A 6 -5.75 25.79 14.24
CA PHE A 6 -4.29 25.83 14.17
C PHE A 6 -3.84 25.18 12.86
N THR A 7 -3.80 25.95 11.77
CA THR A 7 -3.17 25.52 10.52
C THR A 7 -1.66 25.50 10.70
N PHE A 8 -1.12 24.36 11.14
CA PHE A 8 0.33 24.11 11.17
C PHE A 8 0.87 24.11 9.73
N LYS A 9 1.88 24.94 9.45
CA LYS A 9 2.53 25.02 8.12
C LYS A 9 3.76 24.13 7.99
N SER A 10 4.42 23.82 9.11
CA SER A 10 5.64 23.03 9.15
C SER A 10 5.89 22.47 10.53
N LEU A 11 6.70 21.43 10.64
CA LEU A 11 7.12 20.82 11.90
C LEU A 11 8.65 20.74 11.96
N GLN A 12 9.24 21.25 13.04
CA GLN A 12 10.68 21.21 13.26
C GLN A 12 11.05 20.17 14.33
N ILE A 13 12.16 19.46 14.11
CA ILE A 13 12.76 18.57 15.10
C ILE A 13 14.20 19.01 15.40
N GLY A 14 14.61 18.95 16.67
CA GLY A 14 15.94 19.36 17.12
C GLY A 14 16.33 18.69 18.43
N LEU A 15 17.57 18.90 18.87
CA LEU A 15 18.03 18.46 20.19
C LEU A 15 17.42 19.34 21.29
N ALA A 16 17.02 18.72 22.40
CA ALA A 16 16.51 19.46 23.56
C ALA A 16 17.67 19.80 24.50
N SER A 17 17.89 21.09 24.77
CA SER A 17 18.84 21.52 25.79
C SER A 17 18.33 21.18 27.20
N PRO A 18 19.21 21.02 28.20
CA PRO A 18 18.80 20.82 29.60
C PRO A 18 17.86 21.92 30.11
N GLU A 19 18.09 23.18 29.69
CA GLU A 19 17.23 24.32 30.02
C GLU A 19 15.83 24.16 29.42
N LYS A 20 15.74 23.72 28.15
CA LYS A 20 14.45 23.48 27.49
C LYS A 20 13.65 22.37 28.17
N ILE A 21 14.32 21.30 28.62
CA ILE A 21 13.68 20.21 29.38
C ILE A 21 13.10 20.73 30.70
N ARG A 22 13.83 21.61 31.40
CA ARG A 22 13.34 22.26 32.64
C ARG A 22 12.18 23.21 32.36
N GLU A 23 12.20 23.94 31.25
CA GLU A 23 11.11 24.83 30.80
C GLU A 23 9.80 24.07 30.54
N TRP A 24 9.87 22.89 29.92
CA TRP A 24 8.68 22.06 29.69
C TRP A 24 8.09 21.47 30.97
N SER A 25 8.89 21.37 32.02
CA SER A 25 8.49 20.70 33.25
C SER A 25 7.63 21.58 34.14
N ARG A 26 6.61 20.97 34.76
CA ARG A 26 5.80 21.59 35.82
C ARG A 26 6.28 21.24 37.23
N GLY A 27 7.31 20.40 37.35
CA GLY A 27 7.89 20.02 38.63
C GLY A 27 8.84 18.83 38.55
N GLU A 28 9.72 18.75 39.55
CA GLU A 28 10.73 17.70 39.69
C GLU A 28 10.14 16.46 40.39
N VAL A 29 10.41 15.26 39.86
CA VAL A 29 10.03 13.97 40.45
C VAL A 29 11.19 13.42 41.25
N LYS A 30 11.08 13.44 42.58
CA LYS A 30 12.12 12.96 43.50
C LYS A 30 11.89 11.54 43.98
N LYS A 31 10.63 11.12 44.04
CA LYS A 31 10.23 9.88 44.69
C LYS A 31 9.84 8.79 43.68
N PRO A 32 10.35 7.55 43.86
CA PRO A 32 10.05 6.42 42.97
C PRO A 32 8.62 5.87 43.13
N GLU A 33 7.92 6.22 44.21
CA GLU A 33 6.59 5.73 44.51
C GLU A 33 5.54 6.28 43.53
N THR A 34 4.52 5.47 43.26
CA THR A 34 3.44 5.81 42.32
C THR A 34 2.19 6.30 43.08
N ILE A 35 1.42 5.35 43.63
CA ILE A 35 0.24 5.60 44.46
C ILE A 35 0.41 4.91 45.81
N ASN A 36 -0.30 5.42 46.80
CA ASN A 36 -0.39 4.78 48.10
C ASN A 36 -1.38 3.61 48.02
N TYR A 37 -0.91 2.38 48.19
CA TYR A 37 -1.75 1.18 48.03
C TYR A 37 -2.95 1.10 49.01
N ARG A 38 -2.91 1.83 50.14
CA ARG A 38 -4.02 1.84 51.12
C ARG A 38 -5.07 2.88 50.79
N THR A 39 -4.65 4.06 50.34
CA THR A 39 -5.57 5.20 50.11
C THR A 39 -5.93 5.38 48.64
N LEU A 40 -5.24 4.67 47.74
CA LEU A 40 -5.32 4.79 46.28
C LEU A 40 -5.02 6.22 45.76
N LYS A 41 -4.49 7.09 46.62
CA LYS A 41 -4.12 8.45 46.26
C LYS A 41 -2.69 8.51 45.73
N PRO A 42 -2.40 9.41 44.75
CA PRO A 42 -1.04 9.63 44.29
C PRO A 42 -0.12 10.14 45.40
N GLU A 43 1.10 9.63 45.43
CA GLU A 43 2.11 10.07 46.40
C GLU A 43 2.65 11.47 46.08
N LYS A 44 3.02 12.21 47.14
CA LYS A 44 3.64 13.54 46.98
C LYS A 44 5.04 13.39 46.40
N GLU A 45 5.36 14.16 45.37
CA GLU A 45 6.63 14.13 44.60
C GLU A 45 6.91 12.79 43.89
N GLY A 46 5.93 11.88 43.89
CA GLY A 46 6.00 10.60 43.19
C GLY A 46 5.65 10.71 41.70
N LEU A 47 5.74 9.58 41.01
CA LEU A 47 5.48 9.48 39.56
C LEU A 47 4.04 9.85 39.15
N PHE A 48 3.08 9.89 40.07
CA PHE A 48 1.69 10.27 39.79
C PHE A 48 1.24 11.56 40.49
N CYS A 49 2.20 12.31 41.07
CA CYS A 49 1.93 13.44 41.96
C CYS A 49 0.96 14.48 41.36
N GLU A 50 -0.11 14.78 42.08
CA GLU A 50 -1.11 15.78 41.64
C GLU A 50 -0.58 17.21 41.61
N LYS A 51 0.43 17.53 42.42
CA LYS A 51 1.05 18.85 42.43
C LYS A 51 1.77 19.14 41.11
N ILE A 52 2.42 18.13 40.54
CA ILE A 52 3.21 18.25 39.31
C ILE A 52 2.31 18.13 38.09
N PHE A 53 1.51 17.06 38.04
CA PHE A 53 0.75 16.70 36.85
C PHE A 53 -0.66 17.31 36.79
N GLY A 54 -1.19 17.82 37.90
CA GLY A 54 -2.57 18.33 38.02
C GLY A 54 -3.51 17.39 38.79
N PRO A 55 -4.75 17.82 39.06
CA PRO A 55 -5.70 17.08 39.91
C PRO A 55 -6.25 15.83 39.22
N THR A 56 -6.53 14.76 39.98
CA THR A 56 -7.14 13.52 39.47
C THR A 56 -8.64 13.68 39.17
N LYS A 57 -9.32 14.57 39.88
CA LYS A 57 -10.74 14.87 39.72
C LYS A 57 -10.94 16.30 39.20
N ASP A 58 -11.94 16.49 38.36
CA ASP A 58 -12.26 17.81 37.80
C ASP A 58 -12.62 18.80 38.91
N TRP A 59 -11.94 19.96 38.91
CA TRP A 59 -12.22 21.06 39.83
C TRP A 59 -12.11 20.70 41.33
N GLU A 60 -11.30 19.70 41.68
CA GLU A 60 -11.07 19.27 43.05
C GLU A 60 -9.57 19.14 43.35
N CYS A 61 -9.12 19.71 44.47
CA CYS A 61 -7.75 19.53 44.96
C CYS A 61 -7.60 18.24 45.80
N ASN A 62 -6.38 17.69 45.89
CA ASN A 62 -6.09 16.42 46.60
C ASN A 62 -6.68 16.31 48.03
N CYS A 63 -6.60 17.40 48.80
CA CYS A 63 -7.04 17.43 50.20
C CYS A 63 -8.55 17.68 50.36
N GLY A 64 -9.26 18.03 49.27
CA GLY A 64 -10.67 18.32 49.28
C GLY A 64 -11.07 19.68 49.88
N LYS A 65 -10.11 20.57 50.22
CA LYS A 65 -10.39 21.93 50.73
C LYS A 65 -11.15 22.77 49.70
N TYR A 66 -10.63 22.79 48.48
CA TYR A 66 -11.27 23.45 47.33
C TYR A 66 -11.92 22.40 46.43
N LYS A 67 -13.24 22.57 46.23
CA LYS A 67 -14.08 21.76 45.35
C LYS A 67 -15.01 22.67 44.55
N ARG A 68 -15.37 22.25 43.34
CA ARG A 68 -16.27 22.93 42.38
C ARG A 68 -15.57 24.03 41.58
N ILE A 69 -16.18 24.35 40.44
CA ILE A 69 -15.63 25.25 39.40
C ILE A 69 -15.35 26.67 39.87
N ARG A 70 -16.02 27.15 40.93
CA ARG A 70 -15.83 28.50 41.50
C ARG A 70 -14.40 28.79 41.98
N HIS A 71 -13.60 27.75 42.23
CA HIS A 71 -12.20 27.88 42.66
C HIS A 71 -11.21 27.65 41.51
N LYS A 72 -11.65 27.75 40.26
CA LYS A 72 -10.82 27.60 39.06
C LYS A 72 -9.54 28.45 39.15
N GLY A 73 -8.40 27.82 38.92
CA GLY A 73 -7.07 28.46 38.89
C GLY A 73 -6.47 28.74 40.27
N ILE A 74 -7.19 28.47 41.37
CA ILE A 74 -6.63 28.63 42.72
C ILE A 74 -5.70 27.45 43.03
N VAL A 75 -4.47 27.76 43.45
CA VAL A 75 -3.52 26.76 43.97
C VAL A 75 -3.79 26.55 45.45
N CYS A 76 -4.07 25.30 45.83
CA CYS A 76 -4.41 25.00 47.22
C CYS A 76 -3.21 25.16 48.16
N GLU A 77 -3.34 25.96 49.22
CA GLU A 77 -2.29 26.17 50.25
C GLU A 77 -1.85 24.86 50.94
N ASN A 78 -2.80 23.94 51.22
CA ASN A 78 -2.50 22.71 51.96
C ASN A 78 -1.79 21.63 51.13
N CYS A 79 -2.16 21.45 49.85
CA CYS A 79 -1.63 20.37 49.02
C CYS A 79 -0.80 20.85 47.82
N GLY A 80 -0.82 22.14 47.51
CA GLY A 80 -0.12 22.73 46.37
C GLY A 80 -0.72 22.38 45.00
N VAL A 81 -1.87 21.71 44.96
CA VAL A 81 -2.54 21.32 43.70
C VAL A 81 -3.39 22.48 43.19
N GLU A 82 -3.23 22.79 41.91
CA GLU A 82 -4.05 23.76 41.19
C GLU A 82 -5.43 23.17 40.85
N VAL A 83 -6.50 23.90 41.15
CA VAL A 83 -7.86 23.48 40.85
C VAL A 83 -8.17 23.77 39.38
N THR A 84 -8.06 22.73 38.55
CA THR A 84 -8.31 22.77 37.10
C THR A 84 -8.99 21.46 36.64
N LYS A 85 -9.21 21.29 35.34
CA LYS A 85 -9.70 20.04 34.77
C LYS A 85 -8.64 18.94 34.88
N ALA A 86 -9.04 17.70 35.16
CA ALA A 86 -8.15 16.54 35.24
C ALA A 86 -7.44 16.25 33.91
N LYS A 87 -8.02 16.68 32.77
CA LYS A 87 -7.44 16.55 31.42
C LYS A 87 -5.99 17.05 31.33
N VAL A 88 -5.60 18.07 32.12
CA VAL A 88 -4.22 18.60 32.11
C VAL A 88 -3.17 17.55 32.51
N ARG A 89 -3.56 16.47 33.21
CA ARG A 89 -2.68 15.34 33.56
C ARG A 89 -2.20 14.54 32.36
N ARG A 90 -2.78 14.76 31.19
CA ARG A 90 -2.33 14.20 29.91
C ARG A 90 -1.30 15.09 29.19
N GLU A 91 -1.19 16.35 29.58
CA GLU A 91 -0.37 17.37 28.90
C GLU A 91 0.86 17.78 29.72
N ARG A 92 0.73 17.90 31.05
CA ARG A 92 1.81 18.38 31.93
C ARG A 92 2.92 17.33 32.06
N MET A 93 4.17 17.73 31.80
CA MET A 93 5.35 16.88 31.98
C MET A 93 6.08 17.16 33.29
N GLY A 94 6.77 16.15 33.81
CA GLY A 94 7.72 16.27 34.93
C GLY A 94 9.15 16.18 34.42
N HIS A 95 10.14 16.34 35.30
CA HIS A 95 11.53 16.00 35.00
C HIS A 95 12.22 15.33 36.19
N ILE A 96 13.32 14.65 35.93
CA ILE A 96 14.25 14.09 36.92
C ILE A 96 15.59 14.79 36.71
N GLU A 97 16.11 15.43 37.74
CA GLU A 97 17.46 15.99 37.74
C GLU A 97 18.47 14.88 38.01
N LEU A 98 19.43 14.67 37.11
CA LEU A 98 20.43 13.61 37.27
C LEU A 98 21.60 14.08 38.14
N ALA A 99 22.05 13.22 39.05
CA ALA A 99 23.20 13.49 39.90
C ALA A 99 24.54 13.47 39.16
N SER A 100 24.57 12.83 37.98
CA SER A 100 25.72 12.77 37.09
C SER A 100 25.20 12.80 35.64
N PRO A 101 25.87 13.51 34.72
CA PRO A 101 25.52 13.52 33.31
C PRO A 101 25.53 12.11 32.71
N VAL A 102 24.60 11.84 31.80
CA VAL A 102 24.39 10.53 31.17
C VAL A 102 24.36 10.68 29.66
N SER A 103 25.11 9.82 28.95
CA SER A 103 25.11 9.85 27.49
C SER A 103 23.78 9.33 26.91
N HIS A 104 23.29 9.94 25.84
CA HIS A 104 22.08 9.45 25.17
C HIS A 104 22.40 8.29 24.20
N ILE A 105 21.80 7.12 24.44
CA ILE A 105 22.10 5.86 23.75
C ILE A 105 21.98 5.91 22.21
N TRP A 106 21.05 6.70 21.65
CA TRP A 106 20.89 6.81 20.19
C TRP A 106 22.09 7.43 19.47
N TYR A 107 22.72 8.47 20.04
CA TYR A 107 23.85 9.17 19.40
C TYR A 107 25.17 8.43 19.59
N PHE A 108 25.28 7.69 20.69
CA PHE A 108 26.43 6.86 21.02
C PHE A 108 26.44 5.53 20.23
N LYS A 109 25.37 4.72 20.29
CA LYS A 109 25.23 3.41 19.61
C LYS A 109 24.50 3.49 18.26
N GLY A 110 24.38 4.68 17.68
CA GLY A 110 23.90 4.86 16.31
C GLY A 110 24.82 4.17 15.30
N ILE A 111 24.26 3.76 14.16
CA ILE A 111 25.05 3.34 13.00
C ILE A 111 24.77 4.38 11.90
N PRO A 112 25.69 5.33 11.64
CA PRO A 112 26.97 5.58 12.32
C PRO A 112 26.84 6.25 13.70
N SER A 113 27.87 6.13 14.54
CA SER A 113 27.93 6.80 15.85
C SER A 113 28.26 8.27 15.65
N ARG A 114 27.34 9.16 16.02
CA ARG A 114 27.46 10.60 15.78
C ARG A 114 28.51 11.22 16.71
N MET A 115 28.54 10.78 17.98
CA MET A 115 29.61 11.14 18.92
C MET A 115 30.99 10.68 18.42
N GLY A 116 31.08 9.47 17.86
CA GLY A 116 32.33 8.93 17.32
C GLY A 116 32.87 9.71 16.12
N LEU A 117 31.98 10.19 15.25
CA LEU A 117 32.37 11.01 14.09
C LEU A 117 32.90 12.38 14.52
N ILE A 118 32.24 13.05 15.47
CA ILE A 118 32.66 14.39 15.94
C ILE A 118 33.99 14.31 16.69
N LEU A 119 34.13 13.35 17.61
CA LEU A 119 35.30 13.23 18.45
C LEU A 119 36.50 12.52 17.80
N GLU A 120 36.33 11.95 16.60
CA GLU A 120 37.31 11.05 15.94
C GLU A 120 37.64 9.79 16.76
N MET A 121 36.69 9.32 17.57
CA MET A 121 36.91 8.16 18.43
C MET A 121 36.16 6.94 17.91
N SER A 122 36.79 5.77 18.01
CA SER A 122 36.09 4.53 17.69
C SER A 122 34.93 4.29 18.65
N PRO A 123 33.78 3.74 18.20
CA PRO A 123 32.64 3.44 19.07
C PRO A 123 33.00 2.53 20.25
N ARG A 124 33.99 1.64 20.07
CA ARG A 124 34.50 0.76 21.13
C ARG A 124 35.24 1.55 22.22
N ASN A 125 35.99 2.59 21.85
CA ASN A 125 36.69 3.43 22.82
C ASN A 125 35.70 4.30 23.59
N LEU A 126 34.72 4.90 22.91
CA LEU A 126 33.63 5.63 23.58
C LEU A 126 32.88 4.75 24.57
N GLU A 127 32.59 3.49 24.21
CA GLU A 127 31.95 2.53 25.11
C GLU A 127 32.77 2.27 26.37
N LYS A 128 34.09 2.09 26.22
CA LYS A 128 34.98 1.89 27.38
C LYS A 128 35.01 3.11 28.30
N ILE A 129 34.97 4.32 27.76
CA ILE A 129 35.00 5.54 28.56
C ILE A 129 33.66 5.75 29.27
N ILE A 130 32.54 5.70 28.55
CA ILE A 130 31.18 5.96 29.08
C ILE A 130 30.83 4.97 30.21
N TYR A 131 31.21 3.70 30.08
CA TYR A 131 30.92 2.68 31.09
C TYR A 131 32.07 2.43 32.08
N PHE A 132 32.93 3.42 32.28
CA PHE A 132 33.95 3.45 33.34
C PHE A 132 35.00 2.32 33.28
N ALA A 133 35.43 1.93 32.07
CA ALA A 133 36.48 0.93 31.86
C ALA A 133 37.85 1.53 31.48
N SER A 134 37.91 2.74 30.94
CA SER A 134 39.16 3.41 30.55
C SER A 134 39.05 4.92 30.66
N TYR A 135 40.15 5.59 30.97
CA TYR A 135 40.25 7.04 31.05
C TYR A 135 40.56 7.63 29.67
N VAL A 136 40.22 8.90 29.47
CA VAL A 136 40.59 9.68 28.28
C VAL A 136 41.27 10.97 28.69
N VAL A 137 42.39 11.28 28.04
CA VAL A 137 43.13 12.54 28.28
C VAL A 137 42.36 13.71 27.66
N THR A 138 41.94 14.63 28.52
CA THR A 138 41.22 15.87 28.17
C THR A 138 42.18 17.03 27.92
N ASP A 139 43.24 17.12 28.73
CA ASP A 139 44.32 18.10 28.52
C ASP A 139 45.67 17.40 28.76
N PRO A 140 46.51 17.23 27.73
CA PRO A 140 47.82 16.60 27.88
C PRO A 140 48.86 17.49 28.58
N GLY A 141 48.64 18.81 28.70
CA GLY A 141 49.63 19.75 29.24
C GLY A 141 50.99 19.66 28.55
N GLU A 142 52.08 19.64 29.33
CA GLU A 142 53.46 19.48 28.82
C GLU A 142 53.95 18.01 28.79
N THR A 143 53.04 17.04 28.97
CA THR A 143 53.39 15.62 29.03
C THR A 143 53.47 14.99 27.62
N PRO A 144 54.12 13.81 27.45
CA PRO A 144 54.14 13.12 26.16
C PRO A 144 52.80 12.45 25.78
N LEU A 145 51.75 12.63 26.59
CA LEU A 145 50.42 12.08 26.31
C LEU A 145 49.77 12.87 25.17
N GLN A 146 48.96 12.18 24.37
CA GLN A 146 48.21 12.82 23.28
C GLN A 146 46.80 13.21 23.74
N TYR A 147 46.30 14.34 23.22
CA TYR A 147 44.89 14.70 23.37
C TYR A 147 43.99 13.56 22.84
N LYS A 148 42.93 13.21 23.59
CA LYS A 148 42.03 12.06 23.32
C LYS A 148 42.70 10.68 23.40
N GLN A 149 43.92 10.56 23.94
CA GLN A 149 44.53 9.26 24.21
C GLN A 149 43.72 8.50 25.27
N VAL A 150 43.42 7.23 24.98
CA VAL A 150 42.71 6.34 25.91
C VAL A 150 43.72 5.61 26.77
N LEU A 151 43.56 5.69 28.09
CA LEU A 151 44.42 5.07 29.08
C LEU A 151 43.64 4.00 29.87
N SER A 152 44.23 2.82 30.03
CA SER A 152 43.76 1.83 31.00
C SER A 152 43.97 2.34 32.44
N GLU A 153 43.34 1.70 33.41
CA GLU A 153 43.51 2.10 34.82
C GLU A 153 44.97 1.99 35.30
N THR A 154 45.71 1.00 34.80
CA THR A 154 47.15 0.84 35.09
C THR A 154 47.98 1.95 34.47
N GLU A 155 47.77 2.24 33.18
CA GLU A 155 48.49 3.31 32.47
C GLU A 155 48.17 4.69 33.07
N TYR A 156 46.93 4.93 33.49
CA TYR A 156 46.56 6.17 34.16
C TYR A 156 47.27 6.32 35.52
N LYS A 157 47.39 5.25 36.31
CA LYS A 157 48.13 5.27 37.58
C LYS A 157 49.62 5.52 37.35
N GLU A 158 50.22 4.88 36.35
CA GLU A 158 51.62 5.09 35.98
C GLU A 158 51.87 6.52 35.47
N ALA A 159 51.02 7.02 34.57
CA ALA A 159 51.10 8.39 34.08
C ALA A 159 50.94 9.41 35.22
N ARG A 160 50.01 9.17 36.15
CA ARG A 160 49.79 10.04 37.32
C ARG A 160 50.93 9.96 38.33
N ALA A 161 51.62 8.83 38.43
CA ALA A 161 52.84 8.68 39.25
C ALA A 161 54.03 9.42 38.62
N ASN A 162 54.15 9.41 37.29
CA ASN A 162 55.27 10.02 36.57
C ASN A 162 55.12 11.53 36.38
N TYR A 163 53.92 12.01 36.05
CA TYR A 163 53.64 13.39 35.63
C TYR A 163 52.76 14.17 36.61
N GLY A 164 52.37 13.59 37.74
CA GLY A 164 51.63 14.28 38.79
C GLY A 164 50.28 14.87 38.32
N LYS A 165 50.18 16.21 38.34
CA LYS A 165 48.98 16.98 37.94
C LYS A 165 49.15 17.71 36.60
N ASP A 166 50.24 17.46 35.88
CA ASP A 166 50.59 18.20 34.67
C ASP A 166 49.72 17.83 33.46
N PHE A 167 48.91 16.77 33.57
CA PHE A 167 47.87 16.41 32.60
C PHE A 167 46.54 16.14 33.31
N THR A 168 45.44 16.29 32.59
CA THR A 168 44.09 15.92 33.04
C THR A 168 43.54 14.78 32.19
N ALA A 169 42.98 13.77 32.87
CA ALA A 169 42.25 12.70 32.22
C ALA A 169 40.98 12.39 33.00
N GLY A 170 39.88 12.27 32.28
CA GLY A 170 38.54 12.00 32.82
C GLY A 170 38.04 10.60 32.43
N ILE A 171 36.93 10.19 33.04
CA ILE A 171 36.23 8.94 32.73
C ILE A 171 34.71 9.16 32.81
N GLY A 172 33.92 8.33 32.14
CA GLY A 172 32.46 8.43 32.12
C GLY A 172 31.94 9.47 31.13
N ALA A 173 30.63 9.74 31.22
CA ALA A 173 29.96 10.69 30.34
C ALA A 173 30.40 12.16 30.57
N GLU A 174 30.88 12.50 31.77
CA GLU A 174 31.42 13.83 32.10
C GLU A 174 32.64 14.18 31.25
N ALA A 175 33.58 13.24 31.11
CA ALA A 175 34.76 13.42 30.27
C ALA A 175 34.40 13.61 28.79
N ILE A 176 33.40 12.86 28.30
CA ILE A 176 32.90 13.03 26.93
C ILE A 176 32.21 14.39 26.76
N GLN A 177 31.47 14.86 27.76
CA GLN A 177 30.84 16.18 27.75
C GLN A 177 31.87 17.31 27.66
N GLU A 178 32.96 17.22 28.43
CA GLU A 178 34.07 18.18 28.37
C GLU A 178 34.73 18.18 26.99
N LEU A 179 35.02 17.00 26.44
CA LEU A 179 35.58 16.89 25.09
C LEU A 179 34.66 17.51 24.04
N LEU A 180 33.35 17.29 24.13
CA LEU A 180 32.37 17.86 23.20
C LEU A 180 32.27 19.38 23.31
N LYS A 181 32.38 19.95 24.53
CA LYS A 181 32.41 21.40 24.75
C LYS A 181 33.65 22.08 24.16
N MET A 182 34.77 21.35 24.06
CA MET A 182 36.03 21.85 23.49
C MET A 182 36.06 21.83 21.94
N VAL A 183 35.09 21.17 21.29
CA VAL A 183 35.06 21.10 19.82
C VAL A 183 34.58 22.42 19.23
N ASP A 184 35.45 23.09 18.48
CA ASP A 184 35.09 24.22 17.63
C ASP A 184 34.62 23.72 16.26
N LEU A 185 33.32 23.86 15.99
CA LEU A 185 32.69 23.39 14.75
C LEU A 185 33.15 24.18 13.52
N ASP A 186 33.43 25.47 13.66
CA ASP A 186 33.84 26.33 12.54
C ASP A 186 35.28 26.00 12.12
N GLN A 187 36.18 25.85 13.10
CA GLN A 187 37.57 25.49 12.84
C GLN A 187 37.69 24.08 12.23
N GLU A 188 37.01 23.09 12.80
CA GLU A 188 37.05 21.71 12.29
C GLU A 188 36.44 21.58 10.88
N ALA A 189 35.38 22.33 10.57
CA ALA A 189 34.81 22.34 9.22
C ALA A 189 35.81 22.88 8.19
N ALA A 190 36.55 23.94 8.51
CA ALA A 190 37.56 24.51 7.61
C ALA A 190 38.70 23.50 7.33
N VAL A 191 39.22 22.86 8.37
CA VAL A 191 40.27 21.85 8.25
C VAL A 191 39.81 20.65 7.41
N LEU A 192 38.60 20.15 7.64
CA LEU A 192 38.06 19.01 6.90
C LEU A 192 37.79 19.33 5.42
N LYS A 193 37.42 20.58 5.10
CA LYS A 193 37.25 21.02 3.70
C LYS A 193 38.57 21.04 2.95
N GLU A 194 39.65 21.48 3.59
CA GLU A 194 40.99 21.41 3.00
C GLU A 194 41.46 19.95 2.86
N GLU A 195 41.32 19.15 3.91
CA GLU A 195 41.72 17.73 3.89
C GLU A 195 40.95 16.93 2.82
N LEU A 196 39.70 17.30 2.54
CA LEU A 196 38.88 16.64 1.53
C LEU A 196 39.43 16.83 0.11
N LYS A 197 40.08 17.97 -0.18
CA LYS A 197 40.69 18.26 -1.49
C LYS A 197 41.89 17.35 -1.76
N ASP A 198 42.69 17.08 -0.74
CA ASP A 198 43.92 16.28 -0.87
C ASP A 198 43.68 14.76 -0.69
N SER A 199 42.52 14.36 -0.16
CA SER A 199 42.24 12.97 0.21
C SER A 199 41.68 12.13 -0.94
N SER A 200 42.17 10.89 -1.09
CA SER A 200 41.69 9.90 -2.06
C SER A 200 41.18 8.61 -1.41
N GLY A 201 40.34 7.86 -2.14
CA GLY A 201 39.83 6.54 -1.74
C GLY A 201 39.02 6.52 -0.43
N GLN A 202 39.34 5.59 0.47
CA GLN A 202 38.65 5.43 1.76
C GLN A 202 38.81 6.62 2.71
N LYS A 203 39.94 7.35 2.63
CA LYS A 203 40.18 8.54 3.46
C LYS A 203 39.17 9.62 3.10
N LYS A 204 38.95 9.87 1.80
CA LYS A 204 37.96 10.83 1.27
C LYS A 204 36.55 10.54 1.81
N ILE A 205 36.12 9.28 1.79
CA ILE A 205 34.78 8.87 2.29
C ILE A 205 34.63 9.15 3.79
N ARG A 206 35.67 8.90 4.59
CA ARG A 206 35.64 9.13 6.04
C ARG A 206 35.58 10.62 6.37
N VAL A 207 36.43 11.42 5.71
CA VAL A 207 36.47 12.88 5.86
C VAL A 207 35.13 13.49 5.44
N ALA A 208 34.57 13.09 4.30
CA ALA A 208 33.26 13.57 3.83
C ALA A 208 32.13 13.30 4.84
N ARG A 209 32.06 12.07 5.40
CA ARG A 209 31.04 11.73 6.42
C ARG A 209 31.19 12.52 7.72
N ARG A 210 32.42 12.85 8.08
CA ARG A 210 32.69 13.66 9.28
C ARG A 210 32.30 15.12 9.02
N LEU A 211 32.68 15.66 7.86
CA LEU A 211 32.30 16.99 7.43
C LEU A 211 30.77 17.14 7.39
N GLU A 212 30.04 16.17 6.83
CA GLU A 212 28.57 16.17 6.82
C GLU A 212 27.99 16.28 8.24
N ALA A 213 28.56 15.55 9.21
CA ALA A 213 28.09 15.60 10.58
C ALA A 213 28.37 16.96 11.24
N ILE A 214 29.55 17.55 11.01
CA ILE A 214 29.92 18.85 11.59
C ILE A 214 29.10 19.99 10.96
N GLU A 215 28.93 19.99 9.65
CA GLU A 215 28.07 20.96 8.96
C GLU A 215 26.62 20.86 9.39
N ALA A 216 26.11 19.65 9.68
CA ALA A 216 24.77 19.48 10.22
C ALA A 216 24.60 20.16 11.61
N PHE A 217 25.58 20.06 12.51
CA PHE A 217 25.54 20.77 13.79
C PHE A 217 25.66 22.28 13.63
N ARG A 218 26.51 22.72 12.69
CA ARG A 218 26.72 24.14 12.38
C ARG A 218 25.44 24.80 11.85
N ASN A 219 24.78 24.16 10.87
CA ASN A 219 23.57 24.66 10.22
C ASN A 219 22.33 24.59 11.13
N SER A 220 22.26 23.61 12.02
CA SER A 220 21.13 23.45 12.95
C SER A 220 21.22 24.32 14.20
N HIS A 221 22.37 24.96 14.44
CA HIS A 221 22.69 25.67 15.69
C HIS A 221 22.59 24.81 16.95
N ASN A 222 22.52 23.49 16.79
CA ASN A 222 22.59 22.55 17.90
C ASN A 222 24.00 22.53 18.47
N LYS A 223 24.12 22.38 19.80
CA LYS A 223 25.42 22.19 20.42
C LYS A 223 25.74 20.71 20.61
N PRO A 224 26.97 20.22 20.30
CA PRO A 224 27.32 18.81 20.42
C PRO A 224 27.15 18.24 21.84
N GLU A 225 27.37 19.05 22.87
CA GLU A 225 27.25 18.62 24.27
C GLU A 225 25.80 18.29 24.69
N TRP A 226 24.78 18.73 23.94
CA TRP A 226 23.37 18.36 24.23
C TRP A 226 23.07 16.88 23.98
N MET A 227 23.99 16.13 23.37
CA MET A 227 23.90 14.67 23.31
C MET A 227 24.14 13.99 24.68
N ILE A 228 24.66 14.73 25.66
CA ILE A 228 24.78 14.32 27.06
C ILE A 228 23.65 14.97 27.86
N MET A 229 22.85 14.15 28.54
CA MET A 229 21.68 14.58 29.30
C MET A 229 22.05 14.87 30.75
N GLU A 230 21.61 16.02 31.25
CA GLU A 230 21.68 16.39 32.68
C GLU A 230 20.31 16.25 33.37
N ALA A 231 19.23 16.36 32.60
CA ALA A 231 17.85 16.18 33.08
C ALA A 231 17.07 15.27 32.14
N ILE A 232 16.19 14.42 32.69
CA ILE A 232 15.34 13.51 31.92
C ILE A 232 13.87 13.94 32.04
N PRO A 233 13.15 14.17 30.93
CA PRO A 233 11.72 14.44 30.98
C PRO A 233 10.92 13.19 31.38
N VAL A 234 9.92 13.38 32.22
CA VAL A 234 8.97 12.36 32.66
C VAL A 234 7.65 12.56 31.96
N ILE A 235 7.24 11.55 31.19
CA ILE A 235 5.97 11.55 30.46
C ILE A 235 4.77 11.68 31.42
N PRO A 236 3.68 12.38 31.03
CA PRO A 236 2.48 12.53 31.83
C PRO A 236 1.85 11.18 32.25
N PRO A 237 1.25 11.06 33.45
CA PRO A 237 0.76 9.81 34.01
C PRO A 237 -0.36 9.15 33.19
N GLU A 238 -1.22 9.92 32.53
CA GLU A 238 -2.31 9.38 31.68
C GLU A 238 -1.77 8.62 30.45
N LEU A 239 -0.54 8.90 30.01
CA LEU A 239 0.12 8.17 28.92
C LEU A 239 0.86 6.91 29.41
N ARG A 240 0.91 6.69 30.73
CA ARG A 240 1.49 5.52 31.40
C ARG A 240 0.60 5.05 32.56
N PRO A 241 -0.67 4.72 32.30
CA PRO A 241 -1.66 4.49 33.33
C PRO A 241 -1.34 3.27 34.19
N MET A 242 -1.98 3.23 35.36
CA MET A 242 -2.10 2.02 36.17
C MET A 242 -3.59 1.71 36.28
N VAL A 243 -3.97 0.54 35.79
CA VAL A 243 -5.38 0.12 35.74
C VAL A 243 -5.62 -0.90 36.84
N GLN A 244 -6.71 -0.73 37.58
CA GLN A 244 -7.13 -1.72 38.56
C GLN A 244 -7.77 -2.91 37.84
N LEU A 245 -7.29 -4.11 38.13
CA LEU A 245 -7.87 -5.37 37.67
C LEU A 245 -8.81 -5.93 38.73
N ASP A 246 -9.68 -6.83 38.30
CA ASP A 246 -10.54 -7.61 39.20
C ASP A 246 -9.67 -8.36 40.22
N GLY A 247 -10.06 -8.26 41.50
CA GLY A 247 -9.28 -8.78 42.62
C GLY A 247 -8.30 -7.78 43.26
N GLY A 248 -8.41 -6.48 42.95
CA GLY A 248 -7.68 -5.41 43.64
C GLY A 248 -6.18 -5.33 43.30
N ARG A 249 -5.75 -6.02 42.25
CA ARG A 249 -4.41 -5.92 41.67
C ARG A 249 -4.33 -4.73 40.73
N PHE A 250 -3.13 -4.19 40.52
CA PHE A 250 -2.89 -3.12 39.55
C PHE A 250 -2.03 -3.64 38.41
N ALA A 251 -2.50 -3.42 37.18
CA ALA A 251 -1.68 -3.55 35.98
C ALA A 251 -0.96 -2.22 35.74
N THR A 252 0.38 -2.25 35.71
CA THR A 252 1.20 -1.05 35.52
C THR A 252 1.88 -1.06 34.16
N SER A 253 1.96 0.09 33.51
CA SER A 253 2.80 0.26 32.31
C SER A 253 4.28 -0.02 32.62
N ASP A 254 4.96 -0.75 31.72
CA ASP A 254 6.40 -1.07 31.79
C ASP A 254 7.28 0.19 32.00
N LEU A 255 6.85 1.36 31.48
CA LEU A 255 7.57 2.62 31.65
C LEU A 255 7.69 3.05 33.11
N ASN A 256 6.65 2.79 33.92
CA ASN A 256 6.68 3.18 35.34
C ASN A 256 7.79 2.42 36.08
N ASP A 257 8.02 1.15 35.74
CA ASP A 257 9.11 0.35 36.31
C ASP A 257 10.49 0.83 35.87
N LEU A 258 10.64 1.22 34.60
CA LEU A 258 11.88 1.78 34.07
C LEU A 258 12.19 3.14 34.71
N TYR A 259 11.22 4.06 34.81
CA TYR A 259 11.38 5.34 35.52
C TYR A 259 11.73 5.12 36.99
N ARG A 260 11.04 4.20 37.66
CA ARG A 260 11.30 3.85 39.06
C ARG A 260 12.74 3.37 39.25
N ARG A 261 13.27 2.57 38.32
CA ARG A 261 14.66 2.12 38.35
C ARG A 261 15.64 3.28 38.21
N VAL A 262 15.39 4.23 37.31
CA VAL A 262 16.22 5.44 37.15
C VAL A 262 16.23 6.28 38.42
N ILE A 263 15.05 6.59 38.98
CA ILE A 263 14.92 7.41 40.20
C ILE A 263 15.63 6.75 41.38
N ASN A 264 15.45 5.43 41.56
CA ASN A 264 16.11 4.69 42.64
C ASN A 264 17.64 4.74 42.55
N ARG A 265 18.19 4.61 41.34
CA ARG A 265 19.65 4.70 41.10
C ARG A 265 20.16 6.12 41.31
N ASN A 266 19.42 7.10 40.82
CA ASN A 266 19.77 8.51 40.97
C ASN A 266 19.80 8.93 42.45
N ASN A 267 18.74 8.63 43.20
CA ASN A 267 18.66 8.93 44.64
C ASN A 267 19.75 8.22 45.45
N ARG A 268 20.12 6.99 45.05
CA ARG A 268 21.22 6.26 45.67
C ARG A 268 22.57 6.92 45.38
N LEU A 269 22.79 7.38 44.15
CA LEU A 269 24.01 8.10 43.77
C LEU A 269 24.13 9.44 44.52
N ILE A 270 23.05 10.23 44.62
CA ILE A 270 23.03 11.49 45.39
C ILE A 270 23.48 11.23 46.84
N LYS A 271 22.88 10.24 47.50
CA LYS A 271 23.25 9.88 48.87
C LYS A 271 24.70 9.42 49.01
N LEU A 272 25.24 8.72 48.01
CA LEU A 272 26.64 8.28 48.03
C LEU A 272 27.61 9.46 47.85
N LEU A 273 27.25 10.45 47.04
CA LEU A 273 28.02 11.68 46.86
C LEU A 273 27.97 12.55 48.13
N GLU A 274 26.81 12.67 48.79
CA GLU A 274 26.66 13.39 50.06
C GLU A 274 27.46 12.74 51.21
N LEU A 275 27.69 11.43 51.14
CA LEU A 275 28.45 10.66 52.13
C LEU A 275 29.96 10.55 51.80
N ASP A 276 30.45 11.23 50.76
CA ASP A 276 31.83 11.15 50.26
C ASP A 276 32.32 9.68 50.11
N ALA A 277 31.49 8.83 49.50
CA ALA A 277 31.82 7.43 49.28
C ALA A 277 33.04 7.24 48.35
N PRO A 278 33.82 6.15 48.50
CA PRO A 278 34.98 5.89 47.64
C PRO A 278 34.65 5.88 46.14
N ASP A 279 35.59 6.40 45.33
CA ASP A 279 35.42 6.57 43.88
C ASP A 279 34.97 5.31 43.14
N ILE A 280 35.45 4.13 43.52
CA ILE A 280 35.07 2.85 42.89
C ILE A 280 33.56 2.60 43.02
N ILE A 281 32.98 2.91 44.18
CA ILE A 281 31.55 2.72 44.43
C ILE A 281 30.76 3.77 43.66
N VAL A 282 31.22 5.02 43.66
CA VAL A 282 30.59 6.12 42.92
C VAL A 282 30.59 5.84 41.41
N GLN A 283 31.73 5.41 40.84
CA GLN A 283 31.85 5.05 39.43
C GLN A 283 30.93 3.87 39.07
N ASN A 284 30.84 2.85 39.92
CA ASN A 284 29.92 1.74 39.70
C ASN A 284 28.45 2.22 39.71
N GLU A 285 28.05 3.08 40.64
CA GLU A 285 26.67 3.58 40.69
C GLU A 285 26.38 4.55 39.51
N LYS A 286 27.34 5.38 39.09
CA LYS A 286 27.25 6.17 37.84
C LYS A 286 27.05 5.26 36.62
N ARG A 287 27.79 4.15 36.52
CA ARG A 287 27.60 3.13 35.47
C ARG A 287 26.20 2.50 35.52
N MET A 288 25.71 2.15 36.71
CA MET A 288 24.36 1.59 36.88
C MET A 288 23.26 2.60 36.53
N LEU A 289 23.48 3.88 36.81
CA LEU A 289 22.56 4.95 36.40
C LEU A 289 22.52 5.10 34.88
N GLN A 290 23.69 5.12 34.21
CA GLN A 290 23.79 5.12 32.75
C GLN A 290 23.02 3.93 32.15
N GLU A 291 23.22 2.71 32.67
CA GLU A 291 22.49 1.52 32.21
C GLU A 291 20.97 1.61 32.43
N ALA A 292 20.53 2.19 33.55
CA ALA A 292 19.12 2.36 33.83
C ALA A 292 18.45 3.34 32.85
N VAL A 293 19.15 4.43 32.50
CA VAL A 293 18.68 5.41 31.53
C VAL A 293 18.70 4.84 30.11
N ASP A 294 19.74 4.10 29.74
CA ASP A 294 19.82 3.40 28.46
C ASP A 294 18.61 2.45 28.29
N ALA A 295 18.26 1.69 29.33
CA ALA A 295 17.12 0.78 29.32
C ALA A 295 15.77 1.50 29.27
N LEU A 296 15.65 2.70 29.84
CA LEU A 296 14.45 3.54 29.74
C LEU A 296 14.23 4.02 28.30
N ILE A 297 15.30 4.47 27.63
CA ILE A 297 15.23 5.02 26.27
C ILE A 297 15.10 3.91 25.22
N ASP A 298 15.99 2.92 25.21
CA ASP A 298 16.02 1.83 24.22
C ASP A 298 16.52 0.52 24.86
N ASN A 299 15.58 -0.27 25.39
CA ASN A 299 15.89 -1.49 26.11
C ASN A 299 16.46 -2.57 25.17
N GLY A 300 17.60 -3.16 25.55
CA GLY A 300 18.25 -4.23 24.78
C GLY A 300 19.26 -3.78 23.72
N ARG A 301 19.50 -2.47 23.55
CA ARG A 301 20.42 -1.97 22.51
C ARG A 301 21.91 -2.19 22.81
N ARG A 302 22.30 -2.11 24.09
CA ARG A 302 23.69 -2.33 24.53
C ARG A 302 23.95 -3.79 24.90
N GLY A 303 23.00 -4.44 25.57
CA GLY A 303 23.17 -5.75 26.17
C GLY A 303 21.84 -6.44 26.45
N ARG A 304 21.81 -7.36 27.42
CA ARG A 304 20.59 -8.11 27.76
C ARG A 304 19.47 -7.15 28.17
N ALA A 305 18.31 -7.29 27.53
CA ALA A 305 17.13 -6.51 27.86
C ALA A 305 16.72 -6.75 29.31
N VAL A 306 16.31 -5.68 29.99
CA VAL A 306 15.74 -5.77 31.33
C VAL A 306 14.37 -6.43 31.23
N THR A 307 14.18 -7.52 31.98
CA THR A 307 12.96 -8.30 32.02
C THR A 307 12.15 -8.05 33.28
N GLY A 308 10.82 -8.11 33.15
CA GLY A 308 9.89 -8.10 34.27
C GLY A 308 9.72 -9.47 34.94
N PRO A 309 8.76 -9.59 35.87
CA PRO A 309 8.52 -10.82 36.64
C PRO A 309 8.19 -12.05 35.78
N GLY A 310 7.54 -11.84 34.64
CA GLY A 310 7.20 -12.91 33.67
C GLY A 310 8.29 -13.22 32.64
N ASN A 311 9.56 -12.85 32.90
CA ASN A 311 10.69 -12.97 31.96
C ASN A 311 10.52 -12.26 30.60
N ARG A 312 9.43 -11.52 30.38
CA ARG A 312 9.22 -10.66 29.23
C ARG A 312 10.08 -9.38 29.35
N PRO A 313 10.74 -8.91 28.28
CA PRO A 313 11.45 -7.63 28.31
C PRO A 313 10.46 -6.47 28.47
N PHE A 314 10.81 -5.48 29.27
CA PHE A 314 10.03 -4.24 29.40
C PHE A 314 10.05 -3.46 28.09
N LYS A 315 8.91 -2.90 27.70
CA LYS A 315 8.80 -1.96 26.57
C LYS A 315 9.37 -0.59 26.97
N SER A 316 10.39 -0.14 26.25
CA SER A 316 11.02 1.17 26.39
C SER A 316 10.30 2.27 25.60
N LEU A 317 10.76 3.52 25.75
CA LEU A 317 10.25 4.66 24.95
C LEU A 317 10.42 4.43 23.44
N SER A 318 11.57 3.88 23.04
CA SER A 318 11.83 3.55 21.63
C SER A 318 10.88 2.47 21.12
N ASP A 319 10.57 1.44 21.92
CA ASP A 319 9.65 0.35 21.56
C ASP A 319 8.21 0.83 21.38
N MET A 320 7.81 1.91 22.05
CA MET A 320 6.49 2.52 21.85
C MET A 320 6.37 3.25 20.51
N LEU A 321 7.49 3.68 19.92
CA LEU A 321 7.53 4.38 18.64
C LEU A 321 7.76 3.42 17.47
N LYS A 322 8.67 2.46 17.62
CA LYS A 322 9.12 1.56 16.54
C LYS A 322 8.27 0.28 16.44
N GLY A 323 8.34 -0.36 15.27
CA GLY A 323 7.71 -1.66 15.02
C GLY A 323 6.24 -1.59 14.61
N LYS A 324 5.63 -2.76 14.36
CA LYS A 324 4.22 -2.86 13.91
C LYS A 324 3.22 -2.35 14.96
N GLN A 325 3.49 -2.64 16.25
CA GLN A 325 2.69 -2.13 17.38
C GLN A 325 3.10 -0.71 17.83
N GLY A 326 4.05 -0.08 17.12
CA GLY A 326 4.50 1.27 17.45
C GLY A 326 3.45 2.32 17.06
N ARG A 327 3.49 3.48 17.73
CA ARG A 327 2.52 4.58 17.55
C ARG A 327 2.35 5.00 16.09
N PHE A 328 3.45 5.15 15.34
CA PHE A 328 3.40 5.59 13.94
C PHE A 328 2.55 4.69 13.04
N ARG A 329 2.55 3.37 13.27
CA ARG A 329 1.85 2.41 12.41
C ARG A 329 0.49 2.01 12.96
N GLN A 330 0.40 1.67 14.23
CA GLN A 330 -0.81 1.11 14.80
C GLN A 330 -1.87 2.15 15.14
N ASN A 331 -1.47 3.35 15.58
CA ASN A 331 -2.40 4.33 16.17
C ASN A 331 -2.58 5.59 15.32
N LEU A 332 -1.56 5.97 14.54
CA LEU A 332 -1.62 7.17 13.70
C LEU A 332 -2.23 6.85 12.33
N LEU A 333 -1.77 5.78 11.68
CA LEU A 333 -2.26 5.36 10.36
C LEU A 333 -3.42 4.37 10.44
N GLY A 334 -3.42 3.46 11.42
CA GLY A 334 -4.56 2.59 11.73
C GLY A 334 -5.39 3.19 12.86
N LYS A 335 -6.70 3.30 12.69
CA LYS A 335 -7.63 3.71 13.76
C LYS A 335 -8.88 2.85 13.72
N ARG A 336 -9.47 2.63 14.89
CA ARG A 336 -10.85 2.13 14.99
C ARG A 336 -11.79 3.30 14.77
N VAL A 337 -12.91 3.04 14.11
CA VAL A 337 -13.93 4.03 13.74
C VAL A 337 -15.27 3.61 14.33
N ASP A 338 -16.05 4.59 14.80
CA ASP A 338 -17.25 4.33 15.61
C ASP A 338 -18.46 3.95 14.74
N TYR A 339 -18.76 4.73 13.70
CA TYR A 339 -19.90 4.53 12.79
C TYR A 339 -19.60 3.45 11.73
N SER A 340 -19.37 2.23 12.22
CA SER A 340 -19.09 1.07 11.36
C SER A 340 -19.70 -0.22 11.88
N GLY A 341 -20.03 -1.11 10.94
CA GLY A 341 -20.58 -2.44 11.21
C GLY A 341 -19.96 -3.48 10.29
N ARG A 342 -20.13 -4.77 10.59
CA ARG A 342 -19.69 -5.86 9.71
C ARG A 342 -20.73 -6.98 9.71
N SER A 343 -21.01 -7.55 8.55
CA SER A 343 -21.77 -8.79 8.44
C SER A 343 -21.35 -9.62 7.22
N VAL A 344 -21.85 -10.84 7.16
CA VAL A 344 -21.71 -11.74 6.01
C VAL A 344 -22.47 -11.18 4.83
N ILE A 345 -21.92 -11.32 3.62
CA ILE A 345 -22.56 -10.90 2.38
C ILE A 345 -23.34 -12.05 1.73
N VAL A 346 -24.46 -11.70 1.11
CA VAL A 346 -25.26 -12.59 0.27
C VAL A 346 -25.59 -11.89 -1.05
N VAL A 347 -25.96 -12.67 -2.06
CA VAL A 347 -26.30 -12.12 -3.38
C VAL A 347 -27.64 -11.38 -3.36
N GLY A 348 -27.68 -10.18 -3.94
CA GLY A 348 -28.91 -9.41 -4.19
C GLY A 348 -29.12 -9.17 -5.69
N PRO A 349 -29.64 -10.15 -6.46
CA PRO A 349 -29.77 -10.03 -7.91
C PRO A 349 -30.78 -8.97 -8.36
N GLU A 350 -31.76 -8.62 -7.52
CA GLU A 350 -32.78 -7.60 -7.75
C GLU A 350 -32.28 -6.16 -7.58
N LEU A 351 -31.13 -5.97 -6.93
CA LEU A 351 -30.57 -4.65 -6.65
C LEU A 351 -30.07 -4.00 -7.94
N LYS A 352 -30.16 -2.67 -8.02
CA LYS A 352 -29.44 -1.89 -9.04
C LYS A 352 -27.96 -1.80 -8.70
N MET A 353 -27.13 -1.47 -9.68
CA MET A 353 -25.68 -1.42 -9.51
C MET A 353 -25.18 -0.47 -8.40
N TYR A 354 -25.90 0.62 -8.11
CA TYR A 354 -25.55 1.58 -7.06
C TYR A 354 -26.15 1.27 -5.69
N GLN A 355 -26.96 0.21 -5.55
CA GLN A 355 -27.69 -0.11 -4.32
C GLN A 355 -27.05 -1.28 -3.56
N CYS A 356 -27.18 -1.26 -2.23
CA CYS A 356 -26.85 -2.39 -1.36
C CYS A 356 -27.97 -2.64 -0.35
N GLY A 357 -28.14 -3.89 0.10
CA GLY A 357 -29.11 -4.21 1.14
C GLY A 357 -28.48 -4.21 2.51
N LEU A 358 -28.92 -3.31 3.41
CA LEU A 358 -28.49 -3.28 4.81
C LEU A 358 -29.52 -3.92 5.75
N PRO A 359 -29.09 -4.82 6.65
CA PRO A 359 -29.94 -5.35 7.72
C PRO A 359 -30.55 -4.25 8.57
N LYS A 360 -31.85 -4.37 8.84
CA LYS A 360 -32.61 -3.47 9.72
C LYS A 360 -31.96 -3.23 11.09
N GLU A 361 -31.53 -4.31 11.77
CA GLU A 361 -30.84 -4.24 13.08
C GLU A 361 -29.53 -3.43 12.99
N MET A 362 -28.78 -3.59 11.90
CA MET A 362 -27.51 -2.89 11.69
C MET A 362 -27.74 -1.41 11.34
N ALA A 363 -28.70 -1.12 10.47
CA ALA A 363 -29.01 0.24 10.05
C ALA A 363 -29.46 1.13 11.23
N ILE A 364 -30.27 0.60 12.15
CA ILE A 364 -30.70 1.37 13.33
C ILE A 364 -29.50 1.82 14.18
N GLU A 365 -28.55 0.94 14.47
CA GLU A 365 -27.40 1.30 15.30
C GLU A 365 -26.44 2.24 14.57
N LEU A 366 -26.24 2.07 13.26
CA LEU A 366 -25.39 2.95 12.46
C LEU A 366 -25.96 4.37 12.34
N PHE A 367 -27.27 4.50 12.12
CA PHE A 367 -27.95 5.78 11.89
C PHE A 367 -28.64 6.34 13.15
N LYS A 368 -28.37 5.76 14.32
CA LYS A 368 -29.02 6.08 15.60
C LYS A 368 -29.12 7.58 15.90
N PRO A 369 -28.06 8.40 15.76
CA PRO A 369 -28.16 9.83 16.05
C PRO A 369 -29.07 10.59 15.08
N PHE A 370 -29.08 10.20 13.80
CA PHE A 370 -29.91 10.81 12.77
C PHE A 370 -31.39 10.51 13.00
N VAL A 371 -31.70 9.24 13.32
CA VAL A 371 -33.06 8.81 13.68
C VAL A 371 -33.55 9.55 14.93
N MET A 372 -32.73 9.66 15.98
CA MET A 372 -33.11 10.38 17.20
C MET A 372 -33.39 11.87 16.93
N ARG A 373 -32.60 12.51 16.07
CA ARG A 373 -32.80 13.91 15.64
C ARG A 373 -34.12 14.04 14.89
N GLU A 374 -34.39 13.14 13.96
CA GLU A 374 -35.58 13.18 13.11
C GLU A 374 -36.87 12.92 13.90
N LEU A 375 -36.85 12.01 14.87
CA LEU A 375 -37.97 11.77 15.78
C LEU A 375 -38.34 13.00 16.62
N VAL A 376 -37.35 13.79 17.04
CA VAL A 376 -37.58 15.04 17.77
C VAL A 376 -38.05 16.15 16.81
N ALA A 377 -37.44 16.26 15.63
CA ALA A 377 -37.82 17.25 14.61
C ALA A 377 -39.27 17.09 14.16
N ARG A 378 -39.73 15.85 13.97
CA ARG A 378 -41.11 15.52 13.60
C ARG A 378 -42.11 15.53 14.77
N GLN A 379 -41.68 15.93 15.97
CA GLN A 379 -42.49 15.94 17.21
C GLN A 379 -43.07 14.58 17.61
N LEU A 380 -42.51 13.47 17.11
CA LEU A 380 -42.86 12.11 17.52
C LEU A 380 -42.29 11.79 18.91
N SER A 381 -41.24 12.50 19.32
CA SER A 381 -40.67 12.48 20.67
C SER A 381 -40.47 13.89 21.22
N GLN A 382 -40.71 14.06 22.53
CA GLN A 382 -40.55 15.35 23.20
C GLN A 382 -39.08 15.73 23.46
N ASN A 383 -38.19 14.75 23.63
CA ASN A 383 -36.77 14.99 23.93
C ASN A 383 -35.89 13.81 23.48
N ILE A 384 -34.57 14.05 23.43
CA ILE A 384 -33.57 13.06 22.99
C ILE A 384 -33.60 11.81 23.88
N LYS A 385 -33.81 11.94 25.19
CA LYS A 385 -33.87 10.79 26.11
C LYS A 385 -35.06 9.86 25.80
N SER A 386 -36.22 10.45 25.49
CA SER A 386 -37.40 9.72 25.06
C SER A 386 -37.20 9.08 23.68
N ALA A 387 -36.56 9.79 22.75
CA ALA A 387 -36.22 9.26 21.43
C ALA A 387 -35.25 8.06 21.55
N LYS A 388 -34.21 8.18 22.37
CA LYS A 388 -33.27 7.09 22.68
C LYS A 388 -34.00 5.85 23.22
N LYS A 389 -34.92 6.05 24.16
CA LYS A 389 -35.74 4.97 24.74
C LYS A 389 -36.67 4.32 23.71
N MET A 390 -37.22 5.10 22.78
CA MET A 390 -38.04 4.60 21.67
C MET A 390 -37.19 3.71 20.75
N VAL A 391 -35.97 4.17 20.41
CA VAL A 391 -35.02 3.44 19.56
C VAL A 391 -34.55 2.14 20.22
N GLU A 392 -34.18 2.19 21.51
CA GLU A 392 -33.78 1.00 22.28
C GLU A 392 -34.91 -0.04 22.42
N LYS A 393 -36.17 0.39 22.37
CA LYS A 393 -37.34 -0.49 22.39
C LYS A 393 -37.77 -1.00 21.02
N LEU A 394 -37.19 -0.46 19.95
CA LEU A 394 -37.56 -0.79 18.56
C LEU A 394 -39.05 -0.58 18.29
N ASP A 395 -39.61 0.55 18.73
CA ASP A 395 -41.01 0.91 18.45
C ASP A 395 -41.26 0.96 16.92
N PRO A 396 -42.40 0.44 16.41
CA PRO A 396 -42.61 0.28 14.96
C PRO A 396 -42.50 1.55 14.11
N ILE A 397 -42.82 2.71 14.69
CA ILE A 397 -42.77 4.02 14.02
C ILE A 397 -41.34 4.38 13.56
N ILE A 398 -40.32 3.80 14.20
CA ILE A 398 -38.92 4.06 13.86
C ILE A 398 -38.56 3.56 12.48
N TRP A 399 -39.20 2.50 11.98
CA TRP A 399 -38.86 1.92 10.68
C TRP A 399 -39.15 2.88 9.53
N ASP A 400 -40.28 3.58 9.60
CA ASP A 400 -40.66 4.59 8.60
C ASP A 400 -39.68 5.78 8.63
N VAL A 401 -39.31 6.24 9.83
CA VAL A 401 -38.34 7.33 10.00
C VAL A 401 -36.93 6.90 9.55
N LEU A 402 -36.56 5.65 9.80
CA LEU A 402 -35.27 5.11 9.37
C LEU A 402 -35.19 5.06 7.85
N GLU A 403 -36.24 4.62 7.17
CA GLU A 403 -36.29 4.55 5.70
C GLU A 403 -36.09 5.94 5.07
N ASP A 404 -36.71 6.97 5.64
CA ASP A 404 -36.50 8.35 5.20
C ASP A 404 -35.08 8.86 5.47
N VAL A 405 -34.48 8.50 6.61
CA VAL A 405 -33.12 8.94 6.99
C VAL A 405 -32.05 8.30 6.11
N ILE A 406 -32.24 7.04 5.71
CA ILE A 406 -31.26 6.34 4.86
C ILE A 406 -31.42 6.69 3.38
N HIS A 407 -32.59 7.19 2.96
CA HIS A 407 -32.84 7.59 1.58
C HIS A 407 -31.80 8.64 1.19
N GLU A 408 -31.13 8.43 0.06
CA GLU A 408 -30.07 9.33 -0.43
C GLU A 408 -28.83 9.48 0.48
N HIS A 409 -28.70 8.72 1.56
CA HIS A 409 -27.51 8.72 2.43
C HIS A 409 -26.57 7.56 2.06
N PRO A 410 -25.49 7.80 1.28
CA PRO A 410 -24.61 6.73 0.83
C PRO A 410 -23.86 6.08 2.01
N VAL A 411 -23.55 4.79 1.88
CA VAL A 411 -22.69 4.03 2.78
C VAL A 411 -21.50 3.46 2.04
N LEU A 412 -20.36 3.31 2.72
CA LEU A 412 -19.15 2.73 2.14
C LEU A 412 -19.05 1.25 2.52
N LEU A 413 -18.97 0.37 1.53
CA LEU A 413 -18.67 -1.05 1.73
C LEU A 413 -17.18 -1.31 1.51
N ASN A 414 -16.55 -2.02 2.45
CA ASN A 414 -15.13 -2.35 2.40
C ASN A 414 -14.90 -3.86 2.66
N ARG A 415 -14.07 -4.49 1.83
CA ARG A 415 -13.61 -5.88 2.03
C ARG A 415 -12.14 -5.93 2.42
N ALA A 416 -11.84 -6.72 3.44
CA ALA A 416 -10.46 -7.04 3.81
C ALA A 416 -10.02 -8.33 3.09
N PRO A 417 -8.80 -8.38 2.51
CA PRO A 417 -7.81 -7.31 2.37
C PRO A 417 -8.11 -6.34 1.21
N THR A 418 -7.89 -5.04 1.44
CA THR A 418 -8.04 -4.00 0.40
C THR A 418 -6.75 -3.88 -0.42
N LEU A 419 -6.73 -4.43 -1.64
CA LEU A 419 -5.54 -4.42 -2.52
C LEU A 419 -5.45 -3.18 -3.42
N HIS A 420 -6.59 -2.65 -3.84
CA HIS A 420 -6.71 -1.49 -4.72
C HIS A 420 -7.91 -0.62 -4.28
N ARG A 421 -8.03 0.60 -4.83
CA ARG A 421 -9.12 1.53 -4.49
C ARG A 421 -10.54 0.97 -4.67
N LEU A 422 -10.79 0.10 -5.67
CA LEU A 422 -12.11 -0.51 -5.91
C LEU A 422 -12.56 -1.48 -4.80
N GLY A 423 -11.71 -1.77 -3.81
CA GLY A 423 -12.09 -2.55 -2.63
C GLY A 423 -12.88 -1.73 -1.59
N ILE A 424 -13.10 -0.44 -1.84
CA ILE A 424 -14.01 0.44 -1.10
C ILE A 424 -14.86 1.18 -2.12
N GLN A 425 -16.17 1.02 -2.05
CA GLN A 425 -17.12 1.71 -2.94
C GLN A 425 -18.32 2.21 -2.13
N ALA A 426 -18.96 3.26 -2.64
CA ALA A 426 -20.18 3.80 -2.08
C ALA A 426 -21.41 3.15 -2.72
N PHE A 427 -22.41 2.88 -1.89
CA PHE A 427 -23.71 2.36 -2.29
C PHE A 427 -24.81 3.10 -1.55
N GLU A 428 -25.98 3.17 -2.16
CA GLU A 428 -27.20 3.58 -1.47
C GLU A 428 -27.79 2.39 -0.70
N PRO A 429 -28.05 2.52 0.61
CA PRO A 429 -28.58 1.44 1.42
C PRO A 429 -30.10 1.29 1.24
N ILE A 430 -30.56 0.05 1.08
CA ILE A 430 -31.97 -0.34 1.16
C ILE A 430 -32.15 -1.24 2.38
N LEU A 431 -33.22 -1.05 3.15
CA LEU A 431 -33.53 -1.92 4.27
C LEU A 431 -33.91 -3.33 3.78
N VAL A 432 -33.22 -4.32 4.32
CA VAL A 432 -33.55 -5.74 4.08
C VAL A 432 -33.83 -6.47 5.38
N GLU A 433 -34.73 -7.44 5.31
CA GLU A 433 -34.97 -8.37 6.40
C GLU A 433 -33.81 -9.36 6.55
N GLY A 434 -33.48 -9.73 7.78
CA GLY A 434 -32.39 -10.63 8.12
C GLY A 434 -31.15 -9.91 8.66
N ARG A 435 -30.02 -10.63 8.69
CA ARG A 435 -28.75 -10.16 9.28
C ARG A 435 -27.60 -10.04 8.30
N ALA A 436 -27.78 -10.47 7.05
CA ALA A 436 -26.74 -10.46 6.03
C ALA A 436 -26.88 -9.25 5.10
N ILE A 437 -25.76 -8.72 4.63
CA ILE A 437 -25.71 -7.61 3.68
C ILE A 437 -25.98 -8.18 2.28
N LYS A 438 -26.93 -7.61 1.53
CA LYS A 438 -27.11 -7.98 0.12
C LYS A 438 -26.19 -7.15 -0.76
N LEU A 439 -25.36 -7.81 -1.56
CA LEU A 439 -24.43 -7.17 -2.49
C LEU A 439 -24.84 -7.44 -3.94
N HIS A 440 -24.63 -6.44 -4.79
CA HIS A 440 -24.82 -6.55 -6.23
C HIS A 440 -23.79 -7.51 -6.88
N PRO A 441 -24.20 -8.49 -7.72
CA PRO A 441 -23.29 -9.52 -8.24
C PRO A 441 -22.18 -9.00 -9.17
N LEU A 442 -22.38 -7.87 -9.88
CA LEU A 442 -21.32 -7.27 -10.71
C LEU A 442 -20.21 -6.60 -9.89
N ALA A 443 -20.48 -6.26 -8.62
CA ALA A 443 -19.46 -5.66 -7.74
C ALA A 443 -18.47 -6.71 -7.19
N CYS A 444 -18.82 -8.00 -7.23
CA CYS A 444 -18.01 -9.08 -6.68
C CYS A 444 -16.62 -9.17 -7.31
N THR A 445 -16.48 -8.89 -8.62
CA THR A 445 -15.17 -8.89 -9.30
C THR A 445 -14.26 -7.79 -8.78
N ALA A 446 -14.81 -6.59 -8.55
CA ALA A 446 -14.09 -5.47 -7.98
C ALA A 446 -13.66 -5.76 -6.52
N TYR A 447 -14.56 -6.31 -5.70
CA TYR A 447 -14.21 -6.68 -4.32
C TYR A 447 -13.35 -7.94 -4.21
N ASN A 448 -13.21 -8.71 -5.30
CA ASN A 448 -12.67 -10.07 -5.31
C ASN A 448 -13.37 -10.98 -4.28
N ALA A 449 -14.69 -10.82 -4.14
CA ALA A 449 -15.52 -11.45 -3.13
C ALA A 449 -16.41 -12.56 -3.70
N ASP A 450 -16.69 -13.57 -2.89
CA ASP A 450 -17.65 -14.63 -3.14
C ASP A 450 -18.67 -14.75 -1.99
N PHE A 451 -19.64 -15.65 -2.14
CA PHE A 451 -20.78 -15.78 -1.23
C PHE A 451 -20.72 -17.07 -0.40
N ASP A 452 -19.53 -17.46 0.07
CA ASP A 452 -19.29 -18.69 0.85
C ASP A 452 -19.08 -18.47 2.35
N GLY A 453 -19.14 -17.22 2.82
CA GLY A 453 -18.89 -16.82 4.20
C GLY A 453 -18.14 -15.49 4.35
N ASP A 454 -17.74 -14.89 3.24
CA ASP A 454 -17.11 -13.57 3.19
C ASP A 454 -17.91 -12.49 3.94
N GLN A 455 -17.18 -11.56 4.54
CA GLN A 455 -17.73 -10.47 5.33
C GLN A 455 -17.27 -9.13 4.79
N MET A 456 -18.17 -8.15 4.83
CA MET A 456 -17.85 -6.76 4.48
C MET A 456 -18.14 -5.82 5.65
N ALA A 457 -17.29 -4.81 5.78
CA ALA A 457 -17.50 -3.72 6.71
C ALA A 457 -18.28 -2.59 6.03
N VAL A 458 -19.20 -1.98 6.77
CA VAL A 458 -20.01 -0.83 6.37
C VAL A 458 -19.51 0.38 7.16
N HIS A 459 -19.35 1.52 6.50
CA HIS A 459 -19.03 2.80 7.13
C HIS A 459 -20.01 3.89 6.69
N VAL A 460 -20.44 4.75 7.61
CA VAL A 460 -21.37 5.85 7.31
C VAL A 460 -20.62 7.18 7.21
N PRO A 461 -20.61 7.86 6.05
CA PRO A 461 -20.09 9.22 5.92
C PRO A 461 -21.00 10.20 6.67
N LEU A 462 -20.41 11.02 7.54
CA LEU A 462 -21.17 11.91 8.43
C LEU A 462 -21.36 13.32 7.88
N SER A 463 -20.27 13.95 7.39
CA SER A 463 -20.34 15.33 6.88
C SER A 463 -20.95 15.38 5.50
N VAL A 464 -21.48 16.55 5.12
CA VAL A 464 -22.13 16.76 3.80
C VAL A 464 -21.09 16.61 2.68
N GLU A 465 -19.88 17.10 2.90
CA GLU A 465 -18.75 16.98 1.96
C GLU A 465 -18.40 15.50 1.75
N ALA A 466 -18.32 14.70 2.82
CA ALA A 466 -18.03 13.28 2.72
C ALA A 466 -19.15 12.50 2.00
N GLN A 467 -20.41 12.90 2.18
CA GLN A 467 -21.54 12.31 1.46
C GLN A 467 -21.47 12.66 -0.04
N ALA A 468 -21.14 13.91 -0.38
CA ALA A 468 -20.94 14.34 -1.77
C ALA A 468 -19.77 13.60 -2.42
N GLU A 469 -18.61 13.49 -1.74
CA GLU A 469 -17.47 12.69 -2.21
C GLU A 469 -17.85 11.23 -2.45
N ALA A 470 -18.59 10.62 -1.52
CA ALA A 470 -19.06 9.26 -1.68
C ALA A 470 -19.96 9.10 -2.92
N ARG A 471 -20.88 10.04 -3.14
CA ARG A 471 -21.84 10.02 -4.26
C ARG A 471 -21.17 10.25 -5.62
N PHE A 472 -20.31 11.27 -5.74
CA PHE A 472 -19.73 11.63 -7.04
C PHE A 472 -18.49 10.82 -7.40
N LEU A 473 -17.62 10.51 -6.43
CA LEU A 473 -16.33 9.89 -6.70
C LEU A 473 -16.34 8.37 -6.45
N MET A 474 -17.02 7.92 -5.39
CA MET A 474 -16.88 6.53 -4.93
C MET A 474 -18.06 5.62 -5.30
N MET A 475 -19.13 6.15 -5.89
CA MET A 475 -20.32 5.37 -6.18
C MET A 475 -20.02 4.23 -7.15
N ALA A 476 -20.57 3.04 -6.86
CA ALA A 476 -20.23 1.82 -7.60
C ALA A 476 -20.55 1.91 -9.11
N CYS A 477 -21.61 2.62 -9.50
CA CYS A 477 -22.00 2.81 -10.90
C CYS A 477 -20.98 3.63 -11.73
N ASN A 478 -20.20 4.51 -11.09
CA ASN A 478 -19.16 5.29 -11.77
C ASN A 478 -17.87 4.45 -11.98
N ASN A 479 -17.67 3.42 -11.17
CA ASN A 479 -16.45 2.63 -11.10
C ASN A 479 -16.49 1.40 -12.01
N ILE A 480 -16.58 1.63 -13.32
CA ILE A 480 -16.73 0.57 -14.34
C ILE A 480 -15.39 0.03 -14.84
N LEU A 481 -14.37 0.88 -14.91
CA LEU A 481 -13.06 0.55 -15.46
C LEU A 481 -12.01 0.29 -14.37
N LYS A 482 -11.01 -0.53 -14.71
CA LYS A 482 -9.84 -0.77 -13.87
C LYS A 482 -8.84 0.37 -13.97
N PRO A 483 -8.27 0.83 -12.85
CA PRO A 483 -7.21 1.85 -12.87
C PRO A 483 -5.88 1.35 -13.47
N GLN A 484 -5.69 0.04 -13.57
CA GLN A 484 -4.46 -0.60 -14.01
C GLN A 484 -4.20 -0.47 -15.52
N ASP A 485 -5.23 -0.74 -16.32
CA ASP A 485 -5.16 -0.86 -17.78
C ASP A 485 -6.35 -0.21 -18.51
N GLY A 486 -7.34 0.33 -17.79
CA GLY A 486 -8.54 0.93 -18.38
C GLY A 486 -9.55 -0.08 -18.92
N THR A 487 -9.36 -1.38 -18.68
CA THR A 487 -10.32 -2.41 -19.08
C THR A 487 -11.52 -2.47 -18.13
N PRO A 488 -12.73 -2.86 -18.59
CA PRO A 488 -13.88 -2.99 -17.70
C PRO A 488 -13.67 -4.02 -16.57
N VAL A 489 -13.96 -3.63 -15.33
CA VAL A 489 -13.93 -4.52 -14.15
C VAL A 489 -15.27 -5.23 -13.93
N VAL A 490 -16.38 -4.57 -14.22
CA VAL A 490 -17.76 -5.02 -13.99
C VAL A 490 -18.28 -5.87 -15.15
N VAL A 491 -17.47 -6.82 -15.61
CA VAL A 491 -17.88 -7.74 -16.67
C VAL A 491 -18.82 -8.79 -16.07
N PRO A 492 -19.98 -9.07 -16.71
CA PRO A 492 -20.85 -10.17 -16.31
C PRO A 492 -20.08 -11.48 -16.19
N SER A 493 -20.37 -12.26 -15.16
CA SER A 493 -19.65 -13.51 -14.87
C SER A 493 -20.60 -14.68 -14.67
N GLN A 494 -20.05 -15.90 -14.79
CA GLN A 494 -20.74 -17.16 -14.53
C GLN A 494 -22.10 -17.26 -15.25
N ASP A 495 -23.20 -17.29 -14.51
CA ASP A 495 -24.56 -17.52 -15.00
C ASP A 495 -25.03 -16.45 -15.98
N MET A 496 -24.59 -15.20 -15.80
CA MET A 496 -24.93 -14.11 -16.71
C MET A 496 -24.35 -14.34 -18.12
N ILE A 497 -23.12 -14.87 -18.17
CA ILE A 497 -22.46 -15.24 -19.43
C ILE A 497 -23.20 -16.43 -20.03
N LEU A 498 -23.49 -17.47 -19.24
CA LEU A 498 -24.20 -18.67 -19.72
C LEU A 498 -25.56 -18.35 -20.33
N GLY A 499 -26.34 -17.49 -19.67
CA GLY A 499 -27.64 -17.07 -20.19
C GLY A 499 -27.53 -16.29 -21.51
N SER A 500 -26.56 -15.38 -21.61
CA SER A 500 -26.30 -14.60 -22.83
C SER A 500 -25.78 -15.50 -23.97
N TYR A 501 -24.90 -16.44 -23.65
CA TYR A 501 -24.35 -17.41 -24.59
C TYR A 501 -25.44 -18.37 -25.10
N TYR A 502 -26.28 -18.90 -24.21
CA TYR A 502 -27.39 -19.78 -24.58
C TYR A 502 -28.39 -19.03 -25.46
N MET A 503 -28.81 -17.83 -25.05
CA MET A 503 -29.77 -17.02 -25.82
C MET A 503 -29.28 -16.71 -27.24
N THR A 504 -27.98 -16.46 -27.43
CA THR A 504 -27.42 -16.09 -28.75
C THR A 504 -26.94 -17.28 -29.59
N LEU A 505 -27.10 -18.50 -29.07
CA LEU A 505 -26.75 -19.74 -29.74
C LEU A 505 -27.63 -19.95 -30.98
N TYR A 506 -27.02 -20.50 -32.03
CA TYR A 506 -27.70 -20.85 -33.27
C TYR A 506 -27.84 -22.37 -33.40
N LYS A 507 -29.03 -22.81 -33.82
CA LYS A 507 -29.33 -24.21 -34.12
C LYS A 507 -30.02 -24.29 -35.47
N GLU A 508 -29.49 -25.11 -36.37
CA GLU A 508 -30.01 -25.26 -37.74
C GLU A 508 -31.45 -25.80 -37.75
N ASP A 509 -31.72 -26.85 -36.97
CA ASP A 509 -33.04 -27.50 -36.86
C ASP A 509 -33.86 -27.00 -35.65
N ALA A 510 -33.95 -25.69 -35.47
CA ALA A 510 -34.81 -25.08 -34.44
C ALA A 510 -36.25 -24.87 -34.93
N LYS A 511 -37.22 -24.98 -34.02
CA LYS A 511 -38.64 -24.77 -34.36
C LYS A 511 -38.87 -23.31 -34.77
N GLY A 512 -39.45 -23.11 -35.96
CA GLY A 512 -39.78 -21.77 -36.48
C GLY A 512 -38.73 -21.15 -37.40
N THR A 513 -37.65 -21.85 -37.72
CA THR A 513 -36.64 -21.38 -38.69
C THR A 513 -37.29 -21.05 -40.04
N GLY A 514 -36.97 -19.86 -40.59
CA GLY A 514 -37.52 -19.35 -41.85
C GLY A 514 -38.80 -18.51 -41.70
N SER A 515 -39.33 -18.34 -40.49
CA SER A 515 -40.48 -17.48 -40.21
C SER A 515 -40.15 -16.00 -40.48
N ILE A 516 -41.15 -15.24 -40.92
CA ILE A 516 -41.03 -13.81 -41.21
C ILE A 516 -42.04 -13.06 -40.34
N PHE A 517 -41.55 -12.06 -39.61
CA PHE A 517 -42.34 -11.24 -38.68
C PHE A 517 -42.41 -9.79 -39.15
N CYS A 518 -43.54 -9.16 -38.85
CA CYS A 518 -43.87 -7.81 -39.28
C CYS A 518 -43.22 -6.73 -38.40
N ASP A 519 -42.94 -7.03 -37.14
CA ASP A 519 -42.23 -6.21 -36.15
C ASP A 519 -41.66 -7.11 -35.03
N MET A 520 -41.00 -6.48 -34.05
CA MET A 520 -40.42 -7.18 -32.89
C MET A 520 -41.49 -7.71 -31.92
N ASN A 521 -42.63 -7.03 -31.79
CA ASN A 521 -43.71 -7.44 -30.89
C ASN A 521 -44.34 -8.76 -31.34
N GLU A 522 -44.53 -8.95 -32.65
CA GLU A 522 -45.03 -10.21 -33.20
C GLU A 522 -44.04 -11.36 -32.97
N LEU A 523 -42.74 -11.10 -33.10
CA LEU A 523 -41.70 -12.08 -32.80
C LEU A 523 -41.72 -12.49 -31.32
N GLU A 524 -41.81 -11.52 -30.40
CA GLU A 524 -41.93 -11.80 -28.97
C GLU A 524 -43.20 -12.59 -28.65
N MET A 525 -44.34 -12.19 -29.23
CA MET A 525 -45.61 -12.90 -29.06
C MET A 525 -45.51 -14.35 -29.56
N ALA A 526 -44.90 -14.58 -30.71
CA ALA A 526 -44.67 -15.92 -31.24
C ALA A 526 -43.73 -16.74 -30.35
N TYR A 527 -42.71 -16.11 -29.76
CA TYR A 527 -41.85 -16.76 -28.77
C TYR A 527 -42.60 -17.11 -27.48
N PHE A 528 -43.41 -16.21 -26.95
CA PHE A 528 -44.26 -16.45 -25.76
C PHE A 528 -45.29 -17.55 -25.99
N ASN A 529 -45.85 -17.65 -27.20
CA ASN A 529 -46.76 -18.74 -27.59
C ASN A 529 -46.05 -20.07 -27.89
N HIS A 530 -44.71 -20.10 -27.84
CA HIS A 530 -43.87 -21.24 -28.19
C HIS A 530 -44.00 -21.69 -29.66
N ASP A 531 -44.37 -20.78 -30.56
CA ASP A 531 -44.43 -21.03 -32.00
C ASP A 531 -43.03 -21.02 -32.62
N VAL A 532 -42.09 -20.26 -32.03
CA VAL A 532 -40.67 -20.21 -32.40
C VAL A 532 -39.75 -20.43 -31.20
N GLU A 533 -38.58 -21.01 -31.43
CA GLU A 533 -37.51 -21.21 -30.45
C GLU A 533 -36.47 -20.07 -30.48
N LEU A 534 -35.76 -19.84 -29.36
CA LEU A 534 -34.71 -18.80 -29.24
C LEU A 534 -33.62 -18.93 -30.32
N HIS A 535 -33.26 -20.15 -30.67
CA HIS A 535 -32.15 -20.44 -31.58
C HIS A 535 -32.58 -20.48 -33.06
N ALA A 536 -33.86 -20.26 -33.35
CA ALA A 536 -34.40 -20.28 -34.70
C ALA A 536 -33.99 -19.03 -35.49
N LYS A 537 -33.62 -19.22 -36.76
CA LYS A 537 -33.24 -18.14 -37.67
C LYS A 537 -34.49 -17.58 -38.35
N VAL A 538 -34.78 -16.31 -38.15
CA VAL A 538 -36.02 -15.64 -38.55
C VAL A 538 -35.74 -14.30 -39.22
N LYS A 539 -36.71 -13.77 -39.95
CA LYS A 539 -36.61 -12.44 -40.59
C LYS A 539 -37.59 -11.49 -39.94
N VAL A 540 -37.11 -10.32 -39.51
CA VAL A 540 -37.94 -9.26 -38.93
C VAL A 540 -37.89 -8.03 -39.83
N ARG A 541 -39.05 -7.42 -40.08
CA ARG A 541 -39.12 -6.15 -40.80
C ARG A 541 -38.75 -5.00 -39.87
N THR A 542 -37.71 -4.26 -40.22
CA THR A 542 -37.21 -3.09 -39.47
C THR A 542 -37.35 -1.84 -40.33
N THR A 543 -37.91 -0.78 -39.75
CA THR A 543 -38.05 0.54 -40.39
C THR A 543 -37.22 1.55 -39.61
N LYS A 544 -36.36 2.31 -40.31
CA LYS A 544 -35.52 3.36 -39.71
C LYS A 544 -35.60 4.63 -40.54
N GLU A 545 -35.53 5.77 -39.87
CA GLU A 545 -35.37 7.09 -40.50
C GLU A 545 -33.88 7.41 -40.58
N ILE A 546 -33.37 7.66 -41.79
CA ILE A 546 -31.97 7.97 -42.05
C ILE A 546 -31.94 9.22 -42.92
N GLY A 547 -31.38 10.32 -42.41
CA GLY A 547 -31.28 11.58 -43.17
C GLY A 547 -32.63 12.21 -43.55
N GLY A 548 -33.70 11.93 -42.81
CA GLY A 548 -35.05 12.47 -43.07
C GLY A 548 -35.92 11.64 -44.04
N GLU A 549 -35.43 10.50 -44.55
CA GLU A 549 -36.20 9.55 -45.36
C GLU A 549 -36.39 8.21 -44.63
N THR A 550 -37.57 7.62 -44.76
CA THR A 550 -37.95 6.37 -44.10
C THR A 550 -37.60 5.17 -44.98
N TYR A 551 -36.71 4.30 -44.49
CA TYR A 551 -36.29 3.09 -45.19
C TYR A 551 -36.76 1.84 -44.43
N THR A 552 -37.28 0.85 -45.15
CA THR A 552 -37.72 -0.44 -44.60
C THR A 552 -36.93 -1.60 -45.22
N ARG A 553 -36.42 -2.50 -44.37
CA ARG A 553 -35.67 -3.71 -44.76
C ARG A 553 -36.08 -4.91 -43.94
N LEU A 554 -35.88 -6.12 -44.48
CA LEU A 554 -35.98 -7.37 -43.74
C LEU A 554 -34.59 -7.73 -43.22
N VAL A 555 -34.45 -7.79 -41.90
CA VAL A 555 -33.22 -8.17 -41.20
C VAL A 555 -33.33 -9.64 -40.82
N GLU A 556 -32.29 -10.44 -41.08
CA GLU A 556 -32.26 -11.87 -40.76
C GLU A 556 -31.28 -12.12 -39.61
N SER A 557 -31.73 -12.74 -38.52
CA SER A 557 -30.90 -13.18 -37.40
C SER A 557 -31.66 -14.24 -36.57
N THR A 558 -31.19 -14.60 -35.37
CA THR A 558 -31.91 -15.52 -34.48
C THR A 558 -32.85 -14.77 -33.53
N VAL A 559 -33.93 -15.43 -33.09
CA VAL A 559 -34.91 -14.87 -32.14
C VAL A 559 -34.22 -14.31 -30.90
N GLY A 560 -33.28 -15.06 -30.31
CA GLY A 560 -32.55 -14.62 -29.12
C GLY A 560 -31.61 -13.43 -29.37
N ARG A 561 -30.98 -13.32 -30.55
CA ARG A 561 -30.14 -12.15 -30.89
C ARG A 561 -30.98 -10.89 -31.09
N PHE A 562 -32.17 -11.01 -31.67
CA PHE A 562 -33.12 -9.90 -31.77
C PHE A 562 -33.52 -9.38 -30.38
N ILE A 563 -33.88 -10.27 -29.45
CA ILE A 563 -34.21 -9.91 -28.06
C ILE A 563 -33.00 -9.29 -27.35
N PHE A 564 -31.80 -9.84 -27.52
CA PHE A 564 -30.59 -9.31 -26.88
C PHE A 564 -30.24 -7.89 -27.36
N ASN A 565 -30.45 -7.57 -28.64
CA ASN A 565 -30.14 -6.24 -29.16
C ASN A 565 -31.12 -5.15 -28.69
N GLN A 566 -32.31 -5.49 -28.17
CA GLN A 566 -33.25 -4.48 -27.67
C GLN A 566 -32.73 -3.70 -26.45
N ILE A 567 -31.91 -4.36 -25.61
CA ILE A 567 -31.35 -3.75 -24.41
C ILE A 567 -30.04 -2.99 -24.66
N LEU A 568 -29.45 -3.16 -25.85
CA LEU A 568 -28.17 -2.55 -26.19
C LEU A 568 -28.37 -1.24 -26.95
N PRO A 569 -27.63 -0.18 -26.60
CA PRO A 569 -27.49 0.99 -27.47
C PRO A 569 -27.03 0.55 -28.86
N GLN A 570 -27.67 1.09 -29.88
CA GLN A 570 -27.46 0.63 -31.25
C GLN A 570 -26.31 1.38 -31.93
N ASP A 571 -25.42 2.06 -31.23
CA ASP A 571 -24.42 2.98 -31.77
C ASP A 571 -23.04 2.78 -31.13
N MET A 572 -22.74 1.53 -30.76
CA MET A 572 -21.51 1.14 -30.07
C MET A 572 -20.32 0.89 -31.03
N GLY A 573 -20.51 1.01 -32.35
CA GLY A 573 -19.44 0.90 -33.36
C GLY A 573 -19.02 -0.53 -33.74
N PHE A 574 -19.81 -1.56 -33.41
CA PHE A 574 -19.60 -2.93 -33.92
C PHE A 574 -19.83 -3.02 -35.42
N VAL A 575 -20.81 -2.27 -35.91
CA VAL A 575 -21.07 -2.10 -37.34
C VAL A 575 -20.75 -0.65 -37.70
N LYS A 576 -19.79 -0.44 -38.62
CA LYS A 576 -19.52 0.89 -39.17
C LYS A 576 -20.76 1.33 -39.98
N ARG A 577 -21.55 2.25 -39.45
CA ARG A 577 -22.81 2.72 -40.05
C ARG A 577 -22.58 3.76 -41.15
N GLU A 578 -21.76 3.40 -42.12
CA GLU A 578 -21.39 4.28 -43.24
C GLU A 578 -22.33 4.11 -44.43
N THR A 579 -22.87 2.91 -44.64
CA THR A 579 -23.83 2.63 -45.73
C THR A 579 -25.26 2.48 -45.23
N ILE A 580 -26.23 2.76 -46.11
CA ILE A 580 -27.68 2.64 -45.81
C ILE A 580 -28.04 1.23 -45.31
N ASP A 581 -27.45 0.18 -45.89
CA ASP A 581 -27.74 -1.20 -45.48
C ASP A 581 -27.08 -1.55 -44.14
N ASP A 582 -25.96 -0.92 -43.77
CA ASP A 582 -25.30 -1.13 -42.47
C ASP A 582 -26.12 -0.60 -41.30
N HIS A 583 -26.95 0.44 -41.51
CA HIS A 583 -27.88 0.92 -40.49
C HIS A 583 -28.94 -0.10 -40.09
N PHE A 584 -29.25 -1.10 -40.92
CA PHE A 584 -30.25 -2.14 -40.61
C PHE A 584 -29.67 -3.38 -39.94
N LYS A 585 -28.34 -3.54 -39.93
CA LYS A 585 -27.70 -4.66 -39.23
C LYS A 585 -27.84 -4.50 -37.72
N LEU A 586 -27.94 -5.63 -37.03
CA LEU A 586 -27.89 -5.66 -35.58
C LEU A 586 -26.48 -5.31 -35.11
N GLU A 587 -26.39 -4.58 -34.00
CA GLU A 587 -25.10 -4.22 -33.42
C GLU A 587 -24.31 -5.46 -32.99
N VAL A 588 -25.00 -6.46 -32.42
CA VAL A 588 -24.42 -7.75 -32.03
C VAL A 588 -25.14 -8.90 -32.74
N ASP A 589 -24.55 -9.39 -33.83
CA ASP A 589 -25.04 -10.56 -34.58
C ASP A 589 -24.05 -11.74 -34.54
N MET A 590 -23.44 -11.96 -33.38
CA MET A 590 -22.53 -13.08 -33.13
C MET A 590 -22.89 -13.79 -31.83
N GLN A 591 -22.31 -14.97 -31.61
CA GLN A 591 -22.47 -15.67 -30.35
C GLN A 591 -21.75 -14.90 -29.24
N VAL A 592 -22.46 -14.63 -28.16
CA VAL A 592 -21.99 -13.76 -27.08
C VAL A 592 -21.31 -14.61 -26.01
N ASP A 593 -19.99 -14.67 -26.08
CA ASP A 593 -19.14 -15.25 -25.04
C ASP A 593 -18.65 -14.16 -24.06
N LYS A 594 -17.82 -14.54 -23.08
CA LYS A 594 -17.21 -13.59 -22.15
C LYS A 594 -16.43 -12.46 -22.84
N LYS A 595 -15.70 -12.77 -23.92
CA LYS A 595 -14.84 -11.79 -24.60
C LYS A 595 -15.67 -10.75 -25.34
N VAL A 596 -16.74 -11.19 -26.00
CA VAL A 596 -17.70 -10.31 -26.67
C VAL A 596 -18.40 -9.42 -25.65
N LEU A 597 -18.83 -9.95 -24.49
CA LEU A 597 -19.41 -9.13 -23.42
C LEU A 597 -18.44 -8.06 -22.92
N THR A 598 -17.16 -8.38 -22.69
CA THR A 598 -16.15 -7.38 -22.33
C THR A 598 -16.05 -6.27 -23.37
N LYS A 599 -16.06 -6.61 -24.67
CA LYS A 599 -16.01 -5.61 -25.76
C LYS A 599 -17.28 -4.76 -25.83
N ILE A 600 -18.45 -5.34 -25.55
CA ILE A 600 -19.72 -4.59 -25.50
C ILE A 600 -19.66 -3.54 -24.40
N VAL A 601 -19.18 -3.90 -23.20
CA VAL A 601 -19.06 -2.96 -22.08
C VAL A 601 -18.02 -1.86 -22.39
N ASP A 602 -16.86 -2.22 -22.94
CA ASP A 602 -15.81 -1.25 -23.30
C ASP A 602 -16.31 -0.20 -24.31
N ARG A 603 -16.97 -0.66 -25.38
CA ARG A 603 -17.50 0.22 -26.43
C ARG A 603 -18.68 1.05 -25.96
N CYS A 604 -19.57 0.49 -25.16
CA CYS A 604 -20.68 1.25 -24.56
C CYS A 604 -20.13 2.37 -23.65
N PHE A 605 -19.10 2.07 -22.85
CA PHE A 605 -18.47 3.07 -22.00
C PHE A 605 -17.80 4.19 -22.79
N LYS A 606 -17.06 3.85 -23.85
CA LYS A 606 -16.38 4.84 -24.70
C LYS A 606 -17.38 5.74 -25.45
N ALA A 607 -18.52 5.20 -25.90
CA ALA A 607 -19.53 5.96 -26.64
C ALA A 607 -20.44 6.80 -25.74
N HIS A 608 -20.91 6.23 -24.62
CA HIS A 608 -22.01 6.80 -23.81
C HIS A 608 -21.66 7.14 -22.37
N GLY A 609 -20.44 6.81 -21.92
CA GLY A 609 -19.99 7.06 -20.55
C GLY A 609 -20.61 6.11 -19.50
N PRO A 610 -20.45 6.42 -18.20
CA PRO A 610 -20.75 5.47 -17.12
C PRO A 610 -22.25 5.19 -16.92
N THR A 611 -23.12 6.19 -17.04
CA THR A 611 -24.54 6.07 -16.67
C THR A 611 -25.28 5.06 -17.54
N ILE A 612 -25.26 5.25 -18.87
CA ILE A 612 -25.91 4.35 -19.84
C ILE A 612 -25.27 2.95 -19.79
N THR A 613 -23.96 2.87 -19.57
CA THR A 613 -23.26 1.60 -19.42
C THR A 613 -23.75 0.83 -18.19
N SER A 614 -23.95 1.51 -17.05
CA SER A 614 -24.49 0.91 -15.83
C SER A 614 -25.91 0.38 -16.02
N GLU A 615 -26.78 1.13 -16.70
CA GLU A 615 -28.14 0.69 -17.02
C GLU A 615 -28.15 -0.53 -17.94
N THR A 616 -27.31 -0.49 -18.98
CA THR A 616 -27.13 -1.62 -19.92
C THR A 616 -26.64 -2.87 -19.19
N LEU A 617 -25.70 -2.72 -18.24
CA LEU A 617 -25.18 -3.82 -17.43
C LEU A 617 -26.25 -4.45 -16.53
N ASP A 618 -27.12 -3.65 -15.92
CA ASP A 618 -28.24 -4.15 -15.12
C ASP A 618 -29.25 -4.94 -15.97
N GLU A 619 -29.49 -4.51 -17.21
CA GLU A 619 -30.33 -5.24 -18.16
C GLU A 619 -29.68 -6.54 -18.67
N ILE A 620 -28.38 -6.53 -18.97
CA ILE A 620 -27.62 -7.74 -19.32
C ILE A 620 -27.66 -8.75 -18.17
N LYS A 621 -27.47 -8.29 -16.93
CA LYS A 621 -27.60 -9.13 -15.71
C LYS A 621 -28.99 -9.76 -15.64
N ARG A 622 -30.05 -8.95 -15.79
CA ARG A 622 -31.45 -9.40 -15.71
C ARG A 622 -31.78 -10.46 -16.76
N LEU A 623 -31.41 -10.22 -18.03
CA LEU A 623 -31.63 -11.19 -19.11
C LEU A 623 -30.76 -12.43 -18.94
N GLY A 624 -29.48 -12.25 -18.56
CA GLY A 624 -28.55 -13.35 -18.31
C GLY A 624 -29.09 -14.33 -17.28
N TYR A 625 -29.54 -13.85 -16.11
CA TYR A 625 -30.14 -14.73 -15.10
C TYR A 625 -31.44 -15.38 -15.54
N LYS A 626 -32.33 -14.62 -16.23
CA LYS A 626 -33.61 -15.15 -16.73
C LYS A 626 -33.39 -16.30 -17.71
N TYR A 627 -32.55 -16.10 -18.73
CA TYR A 627 -32.31 -17.11 -19.75
C TYR A 627 -31.40 -18.25 -19.27
N SER A 628 -30.49 -18.00 -18.32
CA SER A 628 -29.73 -19.07 -17.66
C SER A 628 -30.65 -20.01 -16.88
N THR A 629 -31.64 -19.45 -16.16
CA THR A 629 -32.66 -20.23 -15.43
C THR A 629 -33.52 -21.05 -16.39
N GLN A 630 -33.95 -20.46 -17.51
CA GLN A 630 -34.74 -21.16 -18.52
C GLN A 630 -33.95 -22.24 -19.27
N ALA A 631 -32.65 -22.03 -19.50
CA ALA A 631 -31.78 -23.01 -20.12
C ALA A 631 -31.63 -24.28 -19.27
N ALA A 632 -31.84 -24.16 -17.95
CA ALA A 632 -31.78 -25.27 -16.99
C ALA A 632 -30.50 -26.11 -17.13
N ILE A 633 -29.36 -25.44 -17.33
CA ILE A 633 -28.05 -26.08 -17.49
C ILE A 633 -27.72 -26.87 -16.21
N THR A 634 -27.40 -28.14 -16.38
CA THR A 634 -27.09 -29.07 -15.28
C THR A 634 -25.77 -29.79 -15.53
N VAL A 635 -25.21 -30.41 -14.50
CA VAL A 635 -24.00 -31.25 -14.62
C VAL A 635 -24.30 -32.63 -14.07
N GLY A 636 -24.24 -33.63 -14.93
CA GLY A 636 -24.32 -35.03 -14.58
C GLY A 636 -23.01 -35.77 -14.84
N VAL A 637 -22.85 -36.93 -14.19
CA VAL A 637 -21.74 -37.86 -14.50
C VAL A 637 -21.81 -38.30 -15.97
N ALA A 638 -23.01 -38.38 -16.57
CA ALA A 638 -23.19 -38.74 -17.97
C ALA A 638 -22.53 -37.75 -18.94
N ASP A 639 -22.47 -36.46 -18.59
CA ASP A 639 -21.96 -35.40 -19.47
C ASP A 639 -20.43 -35.44 -19.62
N MET A 640 -19.73 -36.06 -18.65
CA MET A 640 -18.27 -36.19 -18.60
C MET A 640 -17.75 -37.30 -19.52
N GLN A 641 -18.04 -37.25 -20.81
CA GLN A 641 -17.76 -38.37 -21.74
C GLN A 641 -16.26 -38.62 -21.90
N VAL A 642 -15.82 -39.86 -21.60
CA VAL A 642 -14.42 -40.28 -21.76
C VAL A 642 -14.21 -40.68 -23.23
N PRO A 643 -13.14 -40.21 -23.89
CA PRO A 643 -12.91 -40.53 -25.29
C PRO A 643 -12.52 -42.01 -25.46
N GLY A 644 -13.17 -42.72 -26.39
CA GLY A 644 -12.99 -44.17 -26.57
C GLY A 644 -11.59 -44.59 -27.02
N ASN A 645 -10.82 -43.67 -27.61
CA ASN A 645 -9.45 -43.91 -28.08
C ASN A 645 -8.37 -43.67 -27.00
N LYS A 646 -8.74 -43.31 -25.76
CA LYS A 646 -7.81 -43.05 -24.66
C LYS A 646 -6.83 -44.21 -24.41
N GLU A 647 -7.34 -45.43 -24.29
CA GLU A 647 -6.52 -46.62 -24.01
C GLU A 647 -5.49 -46.90 -25.11
N GLU A 648 -5.82 -46.60 -26.37
CA GLU A 648 -4.91 -46.76 -27.50
C GLU A 648 -3.74 -45.76 -27.44
N ILE A 649 -4.01 -44.52 -27.05
CA ILE A 649 -2.98 -43.47 -26.89
C ILE A 649 -2.03 -43.84 -25.75
N LEU A 650 -2.57 -44.30 -24.62
CA LEU A 650 -1.77 -44.75 -23.47
C LEU A 650 -0.90 -45.96 -23.81
N ALA A 651 -1.44 -46.95 -24.53
CA ALA A 651 -0.68 -48.12 -24.97
C ALA A 651 0.49 -47.74 -25.91
N ARG A 652 0.26 -46.77 -26.81
CA ARG A 652 1.30 -46.24 -27.71
C ARG A 652 2.41 -45.51 -26.94
N ALA A 653 2.06 -44.75 -25.91
CA ALA A 653 3.03 -44.09 -25.03
C ALA A 653 3.89 -45.11 -24.27
N ASP A 654 3.27 -46.16 -23.72
CA ASP A 654 3.97 -47.24 -23.03
C ASP A 654 4.96 -47.98 -23.96
N GLU A 655 4.58 -48.23 -25.22
CA GLU A 655 5.48 -48.86 -26.19
C GLU A 655 6.70 -47.99 -26.50
N LYS A 656 6.52 -46.66 -26.62
CA LYS A 656 7.61 -45.70 -26.82
C LYS A 656 8.55 -45.68 -25.61
N ILE A 657 8.01 -45.70 -24.40
CA ILE A 657 8.80 -45.73 -23.15
C ILE A 657 9.58 -47.04 -23.03
N ALA A 658 8.97 -48.18 -23.37
CA ALA A 658 9.66 -49.47 -23.37
C ALA A 658 10.84 -49.50 -24.36
N LYS A 659 10.70 -48.87 -25.53
CA LYS A 659 11.81 -48.68 -26.49
C LYS A 659 12.91 -47.81 -25.90
N ASN A 660 12.56 -46.70 -25.25
CA ASN A 660 13.51 -45.80 -24.61
C ASN A 660 14.30 -46.51 -23.49
N LEU A 661 13.60 -47.24 -22.61
CA LEU A 661 14.21 -48.03 -21.55
C LEU A 661 15.15 -49.11 -22.09
N LYS A 662 14.84 -49.69 -23.26
CA LYS A 662 15.72 -50.64 -23.94
C LYS A 662 17.00 -49.99 -24.48
N LEU A 663 16.94 -48.75 -24.96
CA LEU A 663 18.11 -47.98 -25.38
C LEU A 663 18.99 -47.64 -24.16
N PHE A 664 18.37 -47.24 -23.05
CA PHE A 664 19.07 -46.97 -21.80
C PHE A 664 19.77 -48.22 -21.26
N ARG A 665 19.08 -49.37 -21.20
CA ARG A 665 19.69 -50.66 -20.79
C ARG A 665 20.84 -51.11 -21.70
N ARG A 666 20.86 -50.67 -22.96
CA ARG A 666 21.94 -50.92 -23.92
C ARG A 666 23.10 -49.92 -23.79
N GLY A 667 22.98 -48.91 -22.92
CA GLY A 667 23.97 -47.85 -22.71
C GLY A 667 24.06 -46.86 -23.87
N LEU A 668 23.03 -46.76 -24.71
CA LEU A 668 23.02 -45.85 -25.88
C LEU A 668 22.57 -44.42 -25.54
N ILE A 669 21.92 -44.24 -24.40
CA ILE A 669 21.45 -42.95 -23.88
C ILE A 669 21.80 -42.85 -22.39
N SER A 670 21.96 -41.63 -21.92
CA SER A 670 22.18 -41.32 -20.50
C SER A 670 20.86 -41.37 -19.70
N GLU A 671 20.97 -41.38 -18.36
CA GLU A 671 19.80 -41.36 -17.47
C GLU A 671 19.02 -40.03 -17.58
N GLU A 672 19.72 -38.94 -17.85
CA GLU A 672 19.13 -37.61 -17.98
C GLU A 672 18.35 -37.47 -19.29
N GLU A 673 18.91 -37.99 -20.40
CA GLU A 673 18.20 -38.11 -21.68
C GLU A 673 17.01 -39.06 -21.58
N ARG A 674 17.16 -40.20 -20.88
CA ARG A 674 16.03 -41.13 -20.63
C ARG A 674 14.90 -40.41 -19.90
N TYR A 675 15.24 -39.70 -18.82
CA TYR A 675 14.27 -38.97 -18.00
C TYR A 675 13.50 -37.94 -18.83
N GLN A 676 14.20 -37.07 -19.58
CA GLN A 676 13.53 -36.05 -20.41
C GLN A 676 12.64 -36.66 -21.49
N ASN A 677 13.13 -37.67 -22.20
CA ASN A 677 12.31 -38.33 -23.21
C ASN A 677 11.05 -38.97 -22.62
N VAL A 678 11.10 -39.54 -21.41
CA VAL A 678 9.92 -40.10 -20.73
C VAL A 678 8.90 -39.00 -20.41
N VAL A 679 9.37 -37.85 -19.92
CA VAL A 679 8.51 -36.69 -19.64
C VAL A 679 7.85 -36.19 -20.93
N ASP A 680 8.61 -36.02 -22.00
CA ASP A 680 8.10 -35.55 -23.29
C ASP A 680 7.07 -36.51 -23.91
N ILE A 681 7.30 -37.83 -23.83
CA ILE A 681 6.35 -38.83 -24.32
C ILE A 681 5.02 -38.72 -23.59
N TRP A 682 5.03 -38.55 -22.26
CA TRP A 682 3.81 -38.45 -21.46
C TRP A 682 3.09 -37.12 -21.64
N ASN A 683 3.81 -36.01 -21.82
CA ASN A 683 3.20 -34.71 -22.13
C ASN A 683 2.46 -34.78 -23.47
N ASN A 684 3.13 -35.28 -24.52
CA ASN A 684 2.51 -35.46 -25.83
C ASN A 684 1.28 -36.38 -25.77
N ALA A 685 1.36 -37.49 -25.02
CA ALA A 685 0.20 -38.38 -24.84
C ALA A 685 -0.96 -37.70 -24.10
N THR A 686 -0.65 -36.86 -23.11
CA THR A 686 -1.67 -36.09 -22.36
C THR A 686 -2.37 -35.09 -23.27
N ASP A 687 -1.65 -34.42 -24.16
CA ASP A 687 -2.21 -33.47 -25.12
C ASP A 687 -3.05 -34.20 -26.20
N GLU A 688 -2.57 -35.33 -26.74
CA GLU A 688 -3.35 -36.18 -27.66
C GLU A 688 -4.69 -36.63 -27.05
N VAL A 689 -4.71 -37.01 -25.76
CA VAL A 689 -5.94 -37.35 -25.03
C VAL A 689 -6.86 -36.15 -24.86
N THR A 690 -6.28 -34.95 -24.68
CA THR A 690 -7.05 -33.70 -24.49
C THR A 690 -7.78 -33.31 -25.76
N ASP A 691 -7.10 -33.38 -26.90
CA ASP A 691 -7.69 -33.03 -28.19
C ASP A 691 -8.76 -34.06 -28.59
N ALA A 692 -8.52 -35.35 -28.32
CA ALA A 692 -9.52 -36.39 -28.50
C ALA A 692 -10.78 -36.18 -27.64
N LEU A 693 -10.60 -35.71 -26.40
CA LEU A 693 -11.72 -35.39 -25.50
C LEU A 693 -12.53 -34.19 -26.01
N LEU A 694 -11.87 -33.08 -26.35
CA LEU A 694 -12.55 -31.85 -26.79
C LEU A 694 -13.29 -32.02 -28.10
N SER A 695 -12.76 -32.82 -29.03
CA SER A 695 -13.43 -33.13 -30.30
C SER A 695 -14.64 -34.07 -30.15
N HIS A 696 -14.70 -34.84 -29.06
CA HIS A 696 -15.80 -35.77 -28.80
C HIS A 696 -17.01 -35.13 -28.11
N LEU A 697 -16.81 -34.01 -27.41
CA LEU A 697 -17.88 -33.31 -26.68
C LEU A 697 -18.81 -32.56 -27.65
N ASP A 698 -20.11 -32.86 -27.58
CA ASP A 698 -21.13 -32.12 -28.34
C ASP A 698 -21.17 -30.64 -27.92
N ARG A 699 -21.58 -29.76 -28.85
CA ARG A 699 -21.70 -28.31 -28.61
C ARG A 699 -22.77 -27.98 -27.57
N LEU A 700 -23.83 -28.77 -27.50
CA LEU A 700 -24.91 -28.60 -26.52
C LEU A 700 -24.62 -29.28 -25.17
N ASN A 701 -23.48 -29.96 -25.02
CA ASN A 701 -23.10 -30.54 -23.74
C ASN A 701 -22.88 -29.41 -22.71
N PRO A 702 -23.51 -29.46 -21.52
CA PRO A 702 -23.36 -28.44 -20.48
C PRO A 702 -21.91 -28.13 -20.10
N ILE A 703 -21.05 -29.14 -20.02
CA ILE A 703 -19.64 -28.97 -19.65
C ILE A 703 -18.89 -28.22 -20.76
N ASN A 704 -19.21 -28.51 -22.01
CA ASN A 704 -18.62 -27.83 -23.16
C ASN A 704 -19.11 -26.38 -23.23
N MET A 705 -20.40 -26.15 -23.07
CA MET A 705 -20.98 -24.80 -23.02
C MET A 705 -20.36 -23.92 -21.93
N MET A 706 -20.14 -24.46 -20.72
CA MET A 706 -19.50 -23.72 -19.62
C MET A 706 -18.07 -23.29 -19.93
N ALA A 707 -17.30 -24.16 -20.58
CA ALA A 707 -15.91 -23.87 -20.94
C ALA A 707 -15.79 -22.99 -22.19
N ASP A 708 -16.61 -23.23 -23.22
CA ASP A 708 -16.58 -22.48 -24.49
C ASP A 708 -17.10 -21.05 -24.29
N SER A 709 -18.17 -20.87 -23.50
CA SER A 709 -18.67 -19.53 -23.14
C SER A 709 -17.68 -18.71 -22.31
N GLY A 710 -16.70 -19.37 -21.67
CA GLY A 710 -15.77 -18.75 -20.73
C GLY A 710 -16.40 -18.39 -19.38
N ALA A 711 -17.59 -18.93 -19.08
CA ALA A 711 -18.28 -18.70 -17.81
C ALA A 711 -17.55 -19.36 -16.64
N ARG A 712 -17.21 -20.65 -16.78
CA ARG A 712 -16.44 -21.41 -15.79
C ARG A 712 -15.86 -22.67 -16.44
N GLY A 713 -14.62 -22.99 -16.12
CA GLY A 713 -13.96 -24.19 -16.66
C GLY A 713 -12.90 -23.85 -17.70
N SER A 714 -11.82 -24.62 -17.71
CA SER A 714 -10.76 -24.56 -18.72
C SER A 714 -10.56 -25.92 -19.37
N LYS A 715 -9.95 -25.94 -20.56
CA LYS A 715 -9.54 -27.18 -21.25
C LYS A 715 -8.77 -28.12 -20.31
N ASN A 716 -7.89 -27.57 -19.46
CA ASN A 716 -7.11 -28.33 -18.47
C ASN A 716 -7.98 -28.97 -17.37
N GLN A 717 -9.05 -28.30 -16.92
CA GLN A 717 -9.96 -28.85 -15.93
C GLN A 717 -10.86 -29.95 -16.53
N ILE A 718 -11.36 -29.75 -17.75
CA ILE A 718 -12.10 -30.77 -18.50
C ILE A 718 -11.24 -32.02 -18.73
N ARG A 719 -9.97 -31.81 -19.09
CA ARG A 719 -8.97 -32.88 -19.22
C ARG A 719 -8.83 -33.70 -17.94
N GLN A 720 -8.76 -33.06 -16.77
CA GLN A 720 -8.63 -33.78 -15.50
C GLN A 720 -9.91 -34.54 -15.10
N LEU A 721 -11.09 -34.06 -15.53
CA LEU A 721 -12.37 -34.69 -15.25
C LEU A 721 -12.59 -35.97 -16.06
N ALA A 722 -12.38 -35.92 -17.39
CA ALA A 722 -12.75 -37.01 -18.31
C ALA A 722 -11.61 -37.54 -19.19
N GLY A 723 -10.45 -36.87 -19.23
CA GLY A 723 -9.26 -37.30 -19.96
C GLY A 723 -8.30 -38.11 -19.07
N MET A 724 -7.26 -37.44 -18.57
CA MET A 724 -6.30 -37.96 -17.59
C MET A 724 -5.69 -36.80 -16.80
N ARG A 725 -5.13 -37.04 -15.60
CA ARG A 725 -4.45 -35.97 -14.85
C ARG A 725 -3.05 -35.65 -15.37
N GLY A 726 -2.32 -36.65 -15.88
CA GLY A 726 -0.96 -36.47 -16.41
C GLY A 726 0.13 -36.55 -15.34
N LEU A 727 1.28 -35.92 -15.63
CA LEU A 727 2.45 -35.91 -14.75
C LEU A 727 2.26 -34.99 -13.54
N MET A 728 2.90 -35.33 -12.42
CA MET A 728 2.90 -34.56 -11.18
C MET A 728 4.32 -34.20 -10.77
N THR A 729 4.48 -33.09 -10.06
CA THR A 729 5.78 -32.67 -9.52
C THR A 729 5.92 -33.06 -8.06
N ASN A 730 7.11 -33.47 -7.67
CA ASN A 730 7.46 -33.64 -6.26
C ASN A 730 7.64 -32.25 -5.58
N PRO A 731 7.81 -32.19 -4.24
CA PRO A 731 8.02 -30.92 -3.55
C PRO A 731 9.26 -30.14 -4.00
N THR A 732 10.28 -30.83 -4.51
CA THR A 732 11.52 -30.20 -5.02
C THR A 732 11.38 -29.66 -6.45
N GLY A 733 10.24 -29.86 -7.12
CA GLY A 733 9.99 -29.41 -8.50
C GLY A 733 10.35 -30.42 -9.59
N ARG A 734 10.89 -31.59 -9.23
CA ARG A 734 11.18 -32.66 -10.19
C ARG A 734 9.90 -33.39 -10.57
N VAL A 735 9.68 -33.59 -11.87
CA VAL A 735 8.52 -34.33 -12.40
C VAL A 735 8.65 -35.82 -12.04
N ILE A 736 7.59 -36.41 -11.51
CA ILE A 736 7.49 -37.83 -11.19
C ILE A 736 7.24 -38.58 -12.50
N GLU A 737 8.11 -39.55 -12.82
CA GLU A 737 8.07 -40.30 -14.09
C GLU A 737 6.80 -41.15 -14.28
N LEU A 738 6.15 -41.52 -13.18
CA LEU A 738 4.90 -42.27 -13.18
C LEU A 738 3.72 -41.29 -13.32
N PRO A 739 3.04 -41.23 -14.49
CA PRO A 739 1.89 -40.35 -14.66
C PRO A 739 0.66 -40.90 -13.93
N ILE A 740 -0.30 -40.02 -13.70
CA ILE A 740 -1.64 -40.40 -13.29
C ILE A 740 -2.48 -40.61 -14.56
N ARG A 741 -2.82 -41.86 -14.85
CA ARG A 741 -3.56 -42.27 -16.06
C ARG A 741 -5.06 -42.10 -15.88
N SER A 742 -5.52 -42.30 -14.65
CA SER A 742 -6.92 -42.17 -14.27
C SER A 742 -7.36 -40.70 -14.31
N ASN A 743 -8.66 -40.49 -14.50
CA ASN A 743 -9.32 -39.20 -14.35
C ASN A 743 -10.26 -39.19 -13.12
N PHE A 744 -10.86 -38.04 -12.80
CA PHE A 744 -11.75 -37.97 -11.64
C PHE A 744 -13.05 -38.77 -11.83
N ARG A 745 -13.52 -38.98 -13.06
CA ARG A 745 -14.69 -39.80 -13.36
C ARG A 745 -14.46 -41.30 -13.10
N GLU A 746 -13.30 -41.81 -13.50
CA GLU A 746 -12.88 -43.21 -13.32
C GLU A 746 -12.47 -43.50 -11.87
N GLY A 747 -11.95 -42.47 -11.17
CA GLY A 747 -11.43 -42.58 -9.82
C GLY A 747 -9.92 -42.84 -9.80
N LEU A 748 -9.24 -42.29 -8.80
CA LEU A 748 -7.80 -42.41 -8.63
C LEU A 748 -7.48 -43.59 -7.71
N ASN A 749 -6.44 -44.36 -8.03
CA ASN A 749 -5.93 -45.35 -7.09
C ASN A 749 -5.15 -44.66 -5.92
N VAL A 750 -4.88 -45.39 -4.85
CA VAL A 750 -4.24 -44.83 -3.63
C VAL A 750 -2.88 -44.18 -3.93
N LEU A 751 -2.07 -44.79 -4.82
CA LEU A 751 -0.75 -44.28 -5.18
C LEU A 751 -0.82 -43.01 -6.03
N GLU A 752 -1.74 -42.96 -7.00
CA GLU A 752 -2.03 -41.79 -7.83
C GLU A 752 -2.55 -40.64 -6.98
N PHE A 753 -3.50 -40.93 -6.07
CA PHE A 753 -4.04 -39.94 -5.14
C PHE A 753 -2.93 -39.37 -4.25
N PHE A 754 -2.13 -40.23 -3.61
CA PHE A 754 -0.99 -39.83 -2.78
C PHE A 754 0.03 -38.99 -3.57
N SER A 755 0.39 -39.41 -4.79
CA SER A 755 1.32 -38.67 -5.65
C SER A 755 0.80 -37.26 -5.93
N SER A 756 -0.51 -37.11 -6.14
CA SER A 756 -1.13 -35.81 -6.40
C SER A 756 -1.18 -34.86 -5.20
N THR A 757 -1.05 -35.38 -3.96
CA THR A 757 -1.08 -34.55 -2.75
C THR A 757 0.14 -33.63 -2.62
N HIS A 758 1.29 -34.02 -3.19
CA HIS A 758 2.53 -33.25 -3.10
C HIS A 758 2.36 -31.86 -3.73
N GLY A 759 1.84 -31.81 -4.97
CA GLY A 759 1.58 -30.56 -5.67
C GLY A 759 0.52 -29.70 -4.98
N ALA A 760 -0.58 -30.32 -4.54
CA ALA A 760 -1.67 -29.61 -3.87
C ALA A 760 -1.23 -28.98 -2.53
N ARG A 761 -0.50 -29.73 -1.70
CA ARG A 761 -0.02 -29.23 -0.40
C ARG A 761 1.02 -28.12 -0.56
N LYS A 762 1.94 -28.26 -1.52
CA LYS A 762 2.89 -27.19 -1.86
C LYS A 762 2.15 -25.93 -2.34
N GLY A 763 1.15 -26.11 -3.21
CA GLY A 763 0.24 -25.05 -3.65
C GLY A 763 -0.38 -24.25 -2.50
N LEU A 764 -0.99 -24.94 -1.55
CA LEU A 764 -1.63 -24.32 -0.38
C LEU A 764 -0.61 -23.61 0.53
N ALA A 765 0.54 -24.24 0.81
CA ALA A 765 1.57 -23.66 1.67
C ALA A 765 2.17 -22.39 1.07
N ASP A 766 2.51 -22.41 -0.23
CA ASP A 766 3.08 -21.27 -0.93
C ASP A 766 2.05 -20.13 -1.06
N THR A 767 0.76 -20.44 -1.29
CA THR A 767 -0.32 -19.43 -1.33
C THR A 767 -0.45 -18.71 0.03
N ALA A 768 -0.41 -19.46 1.13
CA ALA A 768 -0.49 -18.89 2.48
C ALA A 768 0.74 -18.02 2.81
N LEU A 769 1.95 -18.41 2.39
CA LEU A 769 3.18 -17.67 2.66
C LEU A 769 3.33 -16.42 1.77
N ARG A 770 3.15 -16.56 0.45
CA ARG A 770 3.47 -15.51 -0.53
C ARG A 770 2.46 -14.36 -0.56
N THR A 771 1.27 -14.55 -0.03
CA THR A 771 0.28 -13.46 0.12
C THR A 771 0.84 -12.30 0.95
N ALA A 772 1.67 -12.60 1.97
CA ALA A 772 2.33 -11.58 2.78
C ALA A 772 3.37 -10.76 2.00
N ASP A 773 4.09 -11.40 1.06
CA ASP A 773 5.15 -10.76 0.27
C ASP A 773 4.58 -9.75 -0.74
N SER A 774 3.48 -10.10 -1.42
CA SER A 774 2.80 -9.18 -2.33
C SER A 774 2.28 -7.92 -1.62
N GLY A 775 1.68 -8.09 -0.43
CA GLY A 775 1.24 -6.95 0.38
C GLY A 775 2.42 -6.08 0.83
N TYR A 776 3.57 -6.70 1.10
CA TYR A 776 4.80 -5.99 1.46
C TYR A 776 5.44 -5.23 0.29
N LEU A 777 5.42 -5.78 -0.93
CA LEU A 777 5.84 -5.05 -2.14
C LEU A 777 4.93 -3.85 -2.41
N THR A 778 3.61 -4.06 -2.40
CA THR A 778 2.62 -2.97 -2.61
C THR A 778 2.85 -1.83 -1.64
N ARG A 779 3.07 -2.16 -0.35
CA ARG A 779 3.41 -1.17 0.67
C ARG A 779 4.66 -0.37 0.32
N ARG A 780 5.76 -1.04 -0.09
CA ARG A 780 7.01 -0.35 -0.48
C ARG A 780 6.79 0.58 -1.67
N LEU A 781 6.01 0.15 -2.66
CA LEU A 781 5.69 0.97 -3.83
C LEU A 781 4.89 2.23 -3.43
N VAL A 782 3.89 2.08 -2.55
CA VAL A 782 3.12 3.23 -2.01
C VAL A 782 4.05 4.16 -1.24
N ASP A 783 4.93 3.63 -0.39
CA ASP A 783 5.85 4.42 0.42
C ASP A 783 6.86 5.23 -0.44
N VAL A 784 7.20 4.79 -1.65
CA VAL A 784 8.05 5.53 -2.61
C VAL A 784 7.29 6.61 -3.36
N SER A 785 6.02 6.36 -3.71
CA SER A 785 5.30 7.16 -4.71
C SER A 785 4.14 7.98 -4.16
N GLN A 786 3.83 7.87 -2.86
CA GLN A 786 2.73 8.58 -2.21
C GLN A 786 2.78 10.11 -2.31
N ASP A 787 3.95 10.72 -2.55
CA ASP A 787 4.11 12.17 -2.70
C ASP A 787 3.87 12.63 -4.15
N VAL A 788 3.69 11.69 -5.08
CA VAL A 788 3.52 11.96 -6.51
C VAL A 788 2.05 12.19 -6.83
N ILE A 789 1.71 13.46 -6.98
CA ILE A 789 0.37 13.94 -7.36
C ILE A 789 0.46 14.80 -8.63
N VAL A 790 -0.66 14.99 -9.32
CA VAL A 790 -0.73 15.96 -10.43
C VAL A 790 -0.86 17.37 -9.86
N ARG A 791 0.10 18.27 -10.14
CA ARG A 791 0.09 19.64 -9.58
C ARG A 791 -0.09 20.76 -10.61
N GLU A 792 0.33 20.51 -11.83
CA GLU A 792 0.45 21.52 -12.89
C GLU A 792 -0.15 20.97 -14.18
N GLU A 793 -0.60 21.84 -15.08
CA GLU A 793 -1.12 21.41 -16.38
C GLU A 793 0.02 21.00 -17.33
N ASP A 794 1.04 21.85 -17.43
CA ASP A 794 2.21 21.63 -18.29
C ASP A 794 3.49 22.05 -17.55
N CYS A 795 4.52 21.21 -17.62
CA CYS A 795 5.82 21.46 -17.01
C CYS A 795 6.81 22.15 -17.97
N GLY A 796 6.43 22.39 -19.23
CA GLY A 796 7.26 23.05 -20.23
C GLY A 796 8.47 22.22 -20.69
N THR A 797 8.45 20.90 -20.53
CA THR A 797 9.57 20.03 -20.93
C THR A 797 9.81 20.06 -22.44
N THR A 798 11.06 20.14 -22.85
CA THR A 798 11.51 20.10 -24.24
C THR A 798 12.01 18.71 -24.67
N ARG A 799 11.83 17.68 -23.81
CA ARG A 799 12.32 16.32 -24.04
C ARG A 799 11.16 15.35 -24.24
N GLY A 800 11.05 14.80 -25.44
CA GLY A 800 10.15 13.68 -25.76
C GLY A 800 10.74 12.32 -25.39
N TYR A 801 9.91 11.28 -25.35
CA TYR A 801 10.30 9.89 -25.17
C TYR A 801 9.92 9.10 -26.43
N GLU A 802 10.90 8.44 -27.06
CA GLU A 802 10.68 7.61 -28.26
C GLU A 802 10.13 6.25 -27.84
N VAL A 803 8.96 5.89 -28.39
CA VAL A 803 8.26 4.64 -28.12
C VAL A 803 8.26 3.76 -29.38
N THR A 804 8.53 2.47 -29.17
CA THR A 804 8.48 1.41 -30.18
C THR A 804 7.72 0.20 -29.64
N ALA A 805 7.28 -0.72 -30.50
CA ALA A 805 6.77 -2.01 -30.06
C ALA A 805 7.85 -2.79 -29.26
N ILE A 806 7.44 -3.55 -28.26
CA ILE A 806 8.35 -4.39 -27.45
C ILE A 806 8.34 -5.81 -28.04
N ASN A 807 9.44 -6.18 -28.68
CA ASN A 807 9.59 -7.47 -29.35
C ASN A 807 10.66 -8.33 -28.67
N GLU A 808 10.40 -9.63 -28.51
CA GLU A 808 11.35 -10.58 -27.99
C GLU A 808 11.40 -11.84 -28.86
N HIS A 809 12.58 -12.18 -29.41
CA HIS A 809 12.79 -13.38 -30.26
C HIS A 809 11.78 -13.56 -31.42
N GLY A 810 11.15 -12.48 -31.88
CA GLY A 810 10.16 -12.49 -32.96
C GLY A 810 8.69 -12.51 -32.49
N GLU A 811 8.44 -12.56 -31.18
CA GLU A 811 7.10 -12.41 -30.58
C GLU A 811 6.91 -10.95 -30.11
N VAL A 812 5.80 -10.34 -30.51
CA VAL A 812 5.42 -8.98 -30.05
C VAL A 812 4.78 -9.14 -28.67
N ILE A 813 5.43 -8.61 -27.63
CA ILE A 813 4.92 -8.63 -26.27
C ILE A 813 3.85 -7.55 -26.09
N GLU A 814 4.10 -6.37 -26.67
CA GLU A 814 3.24 -5.21 -26.58
C GLU A 814 3.28 -4.39 -27.87
N ASP A 815 2.09 -4.16 -28.42
CA ASP A 815 1.87 -3.43 -29.66
C ASP A 815 2.09 -1.92 -29.49
N LEU A 816 2.41 -1.24 -30.59
CA LEU A 816 2.63 0.21 -30.55
C LEU A 816 1.36 0.97 -30.16
N ALA A 817 0.19 0.55 -30.67
CA ALA A 817 -1.10 1.18 -30.37
C ALA A 817 -1.41 1.19 -28.87
N GLU A 818 -1.23 0.06 -28.17
CA GLU A 818 -1.46 -0.04 -26.72
C GLU A 818 -0.56 0.91 -25.92
N ARG A 819 0.67 1.17 -26.40
CA ARG A 819 1.64 2.02 -25.68
C ARG A 819 1.40 3.52 -25.87
N ILE A 820 0.87 3.92 -27.03
CA ILE A 820 0.62 5.34 -27.36
C ILE A 820 -0.78 5.79 -26.98
N GLU A 821 -1.74 4.87 -26.80
CA GLU A 821 -3.12 5.19 -26.45
C GLU A 821 -3.20 6.02 -25.15
N GLY A 822 -3.90 7.16 -25.22
CA GLY A 822 -4.10 8.05 -24.08
C GLY A 822 -2.87 8.86 -23.66
N ARG A 823 -1.82 8.90 -24.49
CA ARG A 823 -0.61 9.73 -24.29
C ARG A 823 -0.69 10.99 -25.16
N TYR A 824 0.07 12.02 -24.79
CA TYR A 824 0.21 13.24 -25.59
C TYR A 824 1.34 13.08 -26.61
N ALA A 825 1.07 13.39 -27.88
CA ALA A 825 2.10 13.45 -28.91
C ALA A 825 3.07 14.61 -28.65
N PHE A 826 4.38 14.37 -28.73
CA PHE A 826 5.39 15.41 -28.53
C PHE A 826 5.69 16.19 -29.83
N GLU A 827 5.52 15.52 -30.97
CA GLU A 827 5.68 16.04 -32.33
C GLU A 827 4.48 15.58 -33.18
N ASP A 828 4.24 16.26 -34.31
CA ASP A 828 3.17 15.87 -35.23
C ASP A 828 3.46 14.47 -35.80
N VAL A 829 2.50 13.56 -35.67
CA VAL A 829 2.60 12.20 -36.22
C VAL A 829 2.04 12.22 -37.64
N VAL A 830 2.88 11.94 -38.63
CA VAL A 830 2.53 11.98 -40.05
C VAL A 830 2.45 10.58 -40.65
N HIS A 831 1.49 10.38 -41.55
CA HIS A 831 1.37 9.14 -42.30
C HIS A 831 2.56 8.99 -43.27
N PRO A 832 3.28 7.85 -43.29
CA PRO A 832 4.49 7.67 -44.10
C PRO A 832 4.28 7.87 -45.61
N GLU A 833 3.15 7.40 -46.14
CA GLU A 833 2.84 7.47 -47.57
C GLU A 833 2.08 8.74 -48.02
N THR A 834 1.06 9.17 -47.27
CA THR A 834 0.18 10.29 -47.68
C THR A 834 0.68 11.65 -47.19
N GLY A 835 1.49 11.68 -46.13
CA GLY A 835 1.93 12.91 -45.47
C GLY A 835 0.82 13.63 -44.67
N GLU A 836 -0.35 13.01 -44.49
CA GLU A 836 -1.41 13.55 -43.63
C GLU A 836 -1.03 13.46 -42.16
N ILE A 837 -1.37 14.49 -41.38
CA ILE A 837 -1.14 14.52 -39.94
C ILE A 837 -2.23 13.69 -39.27
N MET A 838 -1.83 12.63 -38.58
CA MET A 838 -2.73 11.71 -37.87
C MET A 838 -3.00 12.18 -36.43
N ALA A 839 -2.01 12.83 -35.80
CA ALA A 839 -2.13 13.44 -34.48
C ALA A 839 -1.24 14.69 -34.39
N HIS A 840 -1.78 15.80 -33.87
CA HIS A 840 -1.02 17.03 -33.69
C HIS A 840 -0.16 16.99 -32.42
N LYS A 841 0.89 17.81 -32.40
CA LYS A 841 1.69 18.08 -31.21
C LYS A 841 0.81 18.55 -30.05
N ASP A 842 1.07 18.01 -28.86
CA ASP A 842 0.33 18.24 -27.62
C ASP A 842 -1.16 17.87 -27.70
N GLU A 843 -1.54 17.01 -28.65
CA GLU A 843 -2.85 16.36 -28.72
C GLU A 843 -2.81 14.98 -28.02
N VAL A 844 -3.93 14.59 -27.39
CA VAL A 844 -4.09 13.25 -26.83
C VAL A 844 -4.37 12.27 -27.96
N ILE A 845 -3.59 11.19 -28.03
CA ILE A 845 -3.80 10.12 -29.00
C ILE A 845 -4.98 9.25 -28.54
N THR A 846 -6.06 9.26 -29.30
CA THR A 846 -7.26 8.43 -29.05
C THR A 846 -7.05 6.97 -29.51
N SER A 847 -7.93 6.06 -29.07
CA SER A 847 -7.92 4.64 -29.45
C SER A 847 -7.92 4.45 -30.98
N ASP A 848 -8.84 5.14 -31.67
CA ASP A 848 -8.99 5.06 -33.13
C ASP A 848 -7.76 5.63 -33.85
N GLN A 849 -7.18 6.73 -33.34
CA GLN A 849 -5.92 7.28 -33.86
C GLN A 849 -4.74 6.33 -33.64
N ALA A 850 -4.66 5.66 -32.48
CA ALA A 850 -3.60 4.71 -32.17
C ALA A 850 -3.64 3.49 -33.11
N GLU A 851 -4.83 2.94 -33.37
CA GLU A 851 -5.04 1.88 -34.36
C GLU A 851 -4.65 2.35 -35.77
N ALA A 852 -5.08 3.55 -36.18
CA ALA A 852 -4.73 4.12 -37.48
C ALA A 852 -3.23 4.35 -37.67
N ILE A 853 -2.51 4.81 -36.63
CA ILE A 853 -1.05 5.00 -36.65
C ILE A 853 -0.32 3.67 -36.86
N GLN A 854 -0.80 2.61 -36.20
CA GLN A 854 -0.23 1.27 -36.34
C GLN A 854 -0.53 0.67 -37.72
N GLU A 855 -1.75 0.82 -38.24
CA GLU A 855 -2.13 0.36 -39.59
C GLU A 855 -1.36 1.10 -40.69
N ALA A 856 -1.03 2.37 -40.48
CA ALA A 856 -0.19 3.18 -41.38
C ALA A 856 1.28 2.72 -41.43
N GLY A 857 1.69 1.76 -40.59
CA GLY A 857 3.05 1.20 -40.57
C GLY A 857 4.10 2.10 -39.92
N VAL A 858 3.70 3.01 -39.02
CA VAL A 858 4.63 3.84 -38.26
C VAL A 858 5.33 2.98 -37.19
N GLU A 859 6.66 2.89 -37.23
CA GLU A 859 7.42 2.08 -36.27
C GLU A 859 7.76 2.82 -34.96
N LYS A 860 7.79 4.15 -35.00
CA LYS A 860 8.30 5.00 -33.90
C LYS A 860 7.43 6.24 -33.72
N VAL A 861 7.07 6.53 -32.47
CA VAL A 861 6.31 7.73 -32.09
C VAL A 861 6.99 8.39 -30.89
N VAL A 862 7.13 9.71 -30.94
CA VAL A 862 7.67 10.49 -29.81
C VAL A 862 6.52 11.04 -28.99
N ILE A 863 6.42 10.61 -27.73
CA ILE A 863 5.35 11.00 -26.80
C ILE A 863 5.90 11.80 -25.62
N ARG A 864 5.00 12.48 -24.92
CA ARG A 864 5.27 12.98 -23.57
C ARG A 864 5.16 11.82 -22.58
N ALA A 865 6.21 11.62 -21.80
CA ALA A 865 6.30 10.57 -20.79
C ALA A 865 6.59 11.14 -19.41
N VAL A 866 6.29 10.35 -18.37
CA VAL A 866 6.52 10.77 -16.98
C VAL A 866 8.01 10.92 -16.71
N PHE A 867 8.86 10.11 -17.36
CA PHE A 867 10.32 10.16 -17.25
C PHE A 867 10.92 11.56 -17.40
N ASN A 868 10.42 12.34 -18.36
CA ASN A 868 10.99 13.62 -18.77
C ASN A 868 10.24 14.83 -18.17
N CYS A 869 9.38 14.60 -17.19
CA CYS A 869 8.61 15.66 -16.54
C CYS A 869 9.51 16.51 -15.63
N ASN A 870 9.50 17.84 -15.85
CA ASN A 870 10.28 18.82 -15.08
C ASN A 870 9.55 19.34 -13.82
N SER A 871 8.36 18.81 -13.49
CA SER A 871 7.63 19.26 -12.29
C SER A 871 8.36 18.79 -11.01
N LYS A 872 8.67 19.75 -10.12
CA LYS A 872 9.47 19.55 -8.89
C LYS A 872 8.76 18.63 -7.89
N TYR A 873 7.45 18.83 -7.71
CA TYR A 873 6.63 18.07 -6.76
C TYR A 873 5.50 17.35 -7.49
N GLY A 874 5.79 16.16 -8.03
CA GLY A 874 4.78 15.33 -8.70
C GLY A 874 4.92 15.33 -10.23
N VAL A 875 3.80 15.31 -10.94
CA VAL A 875 3.76 15.27 -12.42
C VAL A 875 2.81 16.34 -12.94
N CYS A 876 2.97 16.78 -14.20
CA CYS A 876 1.97 17.59 -14.88
C CYS A 876 0.95 16.75 -15.66
N LYS A 877 -0.21 17.34 -15.94
CA LYS A 877 -1.34 16.72 -16.67
C LYS A 877 -0.90 16.15 -18.02
N LYS A 878 -0.16 16.92 -18.83
CA LYS A 878 0.27 16.50 -20.17
C LYS A 878 1.33 15.37 -20.19
N CYS A 879 2.25 15.35 -19.23
CA CYS A 879 3.24 14.27 -19.16
C CYS A 879 2.67 12.94 -18.63
N TYR A 880 1.58 13.00 -17.86
CA TYR A 880 0.87 11.80 -17.40
C TYR A 880 -0.10 11.25 -18.45
N GLY A 881 -0.86 12.12 -19.12
CA GLY A 881 -1.85 11.74 -20.11
C GLY A 881 -3.26 11.61 -19.55
N VAL A 882 -3.99 10.60 -20.01
CA VAL A 882 -5.36 10.31 -19.56
C VAL A 882 -5.40 9.49 -18.26
N ASP A 883 -6.45 9.70 -17.48
CA ASP A 883 -6.86 8.80 -16.41
C ASP A 883 -7.52 7.55 -17.02
N MET A 884 -7.02 6.38 -16.64
CA MET A 884 -7.49 5.09 -17.17
C MET A 884 -8.92 4.76 -16.73
N THR A 885 -9.44 5.40 -15.68
CA THR A 885 -10.79 5.11 -15.19
C THR A 885 -11.90 5.91 -15.83
N SER A 886 -11.56 7.04 -16.44
CA SER A 886 -12.52 7.93 -17.10
C SER A 886 -12.24 8.12 -18.58
N TRP A 887 -11.06 7.72 -19.07
CA TRP A 887 -10.53 8.02 -20.41
C TRP A 887 -10.49 9.53 -20.74
N LYS A 888 -10.50 10.38 -19.70
CA LYS A 888 -10.36 11.83 -19.81
C LYS A 888 -8.95 12.25 -19.36
N PRO A 889 -8.44 13.41 -19.82
CA PRO A 889 -7.20 13.97 -19.29
C PRO A 889 -7.22 14.03 -17.76
N VAL A 890 -6.12 13.63 -17.10
CA VAL A 890 -6.07 13.57 -15.64
C VAL A 890 -6.32 14.93 -14.98
N GLU A 891 -7.04 14.99 -13.86
CA GLU A 891 -7.28 16.24 -13.16
C GLU A 891 -6.19 16.61 -12.16
N ILE A 892 -6.08 17.91 -11.88
CA ILE A 892 -5.14 18.42 -10.88
C ILE A 892 -5.55 17.88 -9.51
N GLY A 893 -4.58 17.38 -8.76
CA GLY A 893 -4.80 16.77 -7.44
C GLY A 893 -4.93 15.25 -7.45
N GLU A 894 -4.99 14.60 -8.62
CA GLU A 894 -5.08 13.14 -8.66
C GLU A 894 -3.82 12.48 -8.07
N ALA A 895 -4.02 11.51 -7.17
CA ALA A 895 -2.95 10.81 -6.47
C ALA A 895 -2.35 9.67 -7.30
N VAL A 896 -1.82 10.00 -8.48
CA VAL A 896 -1.33 9.05 -9.50
C VAL A 896 -0.25 8.10 -8.98
N GLY A 897 0.56 8.51 -8.01
CA GLY A 897 1.55 7.63 -7.38
C GLY A 897 0.94 6.46 -6.60
N ILE A 898 -0.12 6.72 -5.82
CA ILE A 898 -0.84 5.65 -5.10
C ILE A 898 -1.52 4.69 -6.08
N ILE A 899 -2.12 5.24 -7.15
CA ILE A 899 -2.78 4.44 -8.19
C ILE A 899 -1.77 3.54 -8.90
N ALA A 900 -0.59 4.05 -9.25
CA ALA A 900 0.47 3.28 -9.86
C ALA A 900 0.97 2.16 -8.93
N ALA A 901 1.21 2.48 -7.66
CA ALA A 901 1.66 1.50 -6.68
C ALA A 901 0.65 0.36 -6.45
N GLN A 902 -0.64 0.68 -6.39
CA GLN A 902 -1.70 -0.32 -6.28
C GLN A 902 -1.85 -1.16 -7.55
N SER A 903 -1.78 -0.52 -8.72
CA SER A 903 -1.91 -1.19 -10.02
C SER A 903 -0.77 -2.17 -10.31
N ILE A 904 0.43 -1.90 -9.78
CA ILE A 904 1.58 -2.83 -9.85
C ILE A 904 1.48 -3.89 -8.73
N GLY A 905 0.99 -3.50 -7.56
CA GLY A 905 0.96 -4.33 -6.35
C GLY A 905 -0.15 -5.38 -6.29
N GLU A 906 -1.37 -5.05 -6.70
CA GLU A 906 -2.52 -5.97 -6.68
C GLU A 906 -2.25 -7.24 -7.49
N PRO A 907 -1.77 -7.16 -8.75
CA PRO A 907 -1.49 -8.36 -9.52
C PRO A 907 -0.29 -9.15 -8.97
N GLY A 908 0.51 -8.59 -8.07
CA GLY A 908 1.58 -9.31 -7.37
C GLY A 908 1.09 -10.56 -6.64
N THR A 909 -0.16 -10.54 -6.14
CA THR A 909 -0.81 -11.72 -5.55
C THR A 909 -1.11 -12.76 -6.62
N GLN A 910 -1.50 -12.35 -7.82
CA GLN A 910 -1.75 -13.24 -8.96
C GLN A 910 -0.44 -13.80 -9.53
N LEU A 911 0.63 -12.99 -9.62
CA LEU A 911 1.97 -13.43 -10.06
C LEU A 911 2.54 -14.52 -9.16
N THR A 912 2.30 -14.40 -7.85
CA THR A 912 2.71 -15.44 -6.89
C THR A 912 1.87 -16.70 -7.05
N MET A 913 0.55 -16.56 -7.33
CA MET A 913 -0.41 -17.65 -7.56
C MET A 913 -0.38 -18.31 -8.95
N ARG A 914 0.27 -17.74 -9.97
CA ARG A 914 0.37 -18.33 -11.33
C ARG A 914 1.72 -18.97 -11.67
N THR A 915 2.79 -18.66 -10.93
CA THR A 915 4.07 -19.42 -11.01
C THR A 915 3.93 -20.93 -10.77
N PHE A 916 2.77 -21.38 -10.31
CA PHE A 916 2.40 -22.77 -10.08
C PHE A 916 2.13 -23.57 -11.36
N HIS A 917 1.70 -22.93 -12.46
CA HIS A 917 1.35 -23.64 -13.71
C HIS A 917 2.54 -23.79 -14.66
N THR A 918 3.48 -22.83 -14.64
CA THR A 918 4.72 -22.88 -15.43
C THR A 918 5.87 -23.57 -14.70
N GLY A 919 5.85 -23.65 -13.37
CA GLY A 919 6.87 -24.30 -12.54
C GLY A 919 6.99 -25.82 -12.70
N GLY A 920 6.38 -26.40 -13.75
CA GLY A 920 6.54 -27.80 -14.16
C GLY A 920 7.55 -28.02 -15.29
N VAL A 921 8.12 -26.97 -15.89
CA VAL A 921 9.15 -27.10 -16.94
C VAL A 921 10.51 -26.77 -16.36
N ALA A 922 11.40 -27.77 -16.32
CA ALA A 922 12.76 -27.70 -15.80
C ALA A 922 13.73 -26.86 -16.68
N SER A 923 13.25 -25.79 -17.29
CA SER A 923 14.05 -24.93 -18.16
C SER A 923 14.34 -23.60 -17.46
N ALA A 924 15.60 -23.47 -17.00
CA ALA A 924 16.28 -22.30 -16.44
C ALA A 924 16.22 -22.12 -14.90
N ASP A 925 16.96 -22.98 -14.17
CA ASP A 925 17.24 -22.82 -12.73
C ASP A 925 17.98 -21.51 -12.36
N ASP A 926 18.54 -20.76 -13.33
CA ASP A 926 19.36 -19.56 -13.09
C ASP A 926 18.64 -18.21 -13.24
N ILE A 927 17.41 -18.17 -13.79
CA ILE A 927 16.67 -16.91 -14.01
C ILE A 927 15.47 -16.83 -13.04
N THR A 928 15.44 -15.78 -12.22
CA THR A 928 14.32 -15.48 -11.32
C THR A 928 13.06 -15.18 -12.14
N GLN A 929 11.94 -15.85 -11.83
CA GLN A 929 10.63 -15.63 -12.47
C GLN A 929 9.57 -15.16 -11.46
N GLY A 930 8.52 -14.51 -11.95
CA GLY A 930 7.37 -14.05 -11.15
C GLY A 930 7.70 -12.90 -10.20
N LEU A 931 7.04 -12.85 -9.04
CA LEU A 931 7.20 -11.75 -8.07
C LEU A 931 8.65 -11.50 -7.61
N PRO A 932 9.48 -12.52 -7.30
CA PRO A 932 10.87 -12.30 -6.90
C PRO A 932 11.70 -11.53 -7.94
N ARG A 933 11.38 -11.68 -9.23
CA ARG A 933 12.04 -10.93 -10.31
C ARG A 933 11.64 -9.46 -10.28
N VAL A 934 10.35 -9.18 -10.11
CA VAL A 934 9.84 -7.80 -9.97
C VAL A 934 10.45 -7.11 -8.75
N GLU A 935 10.57 -7.81 -7.62
CA GLU A 935 11.24 -7.28 -6.43
C GLU A 935 12.71 -6.99 -6.65
N GLU A 936 13.42 -7.87 -7.35
CA GLU A 936 14.84 -7.73 -7.69
C GLU A 936 15.07 -6.48 -8.57
N LEU A 937 14.20 -6.26 -9.56
CA LEU A 937 14.25 -5.09 -10.45
C LEU A 937 13.97 -3.78 -9.70
N PHE A 938 12.86 -3.70 -8.93
CA PHE A 938 12.52 -2.46 -8.20
C PHE A 938 13.45 -2.17 -7.00
N GLU A 939 14.08 -3.19 -6.42
CA GLU A 939 15.12 -2.96 -5.41
C GLU A 939 16.51 -2.68 -6.02
N ALA A 940 16.61 -2.64 -7.36
CA ALA A 940 17.86 -2.46 -8.11
C ALA A 940 18.99 -3.37 -7.57
N ARG A 941 18.63 -4.61 -7.21
CA ARG A 941 19.57 -5.59 -6.65
C ARG A 941 20.46 -6.14 -7.76
N LYS A 942 21.66 -6.57 -7.38
CA LYS A 942 22.54 -7.29 -8.31
C LYS A 942 21.92 -8.64 -8.64
N PRO A 943 21.73 -8.97 -9.92
CA PRO A 943 21.12 -10.23 -10.31
C PRO A 943 21.99 -11.43 -9.94
N LYS A 944 21.36 -12.55 -9.57
CA LYS A 944 22.10 -13.81 -9.26
C LYS A 944 22.81 -14.38 -10.49
N GLY A 945 22.13 -14.47 -11.62
CA GLY A 945 22.69 -14.84 -12.93
C GLY A 945 23.05 -13.59 -13.74
N GLN A 946 24.02 -12.80 -13.27
CA GLN A 946 24.39 -11.54 -13.91
C GLN A 946 25.03 -11.76 -15.29
N ALA A 947 24.42 -11.19 -16.33
CA ALA A 947 25.03 -11.09 -17.64
C ALA A 947 26.19 -10.08 -17.62
N ILE A 948 27.30 -10.47 -18.24
CA ILE A 948 28.43 -9.57 -18.45
C ILE A 948 28.15 -8.74 -19.69
N ILE A 949 28.21 -7.42 -19.56
CA ILE A 949 28.07 -6.48 -20.67
C ILE A 949 29.41 -5.83 -21.00
N SER A 950 29.63 -5.51 -22.27
CA SER A 950 30.81 -4.77 -22.69
C SER A 950 30.71 -3.30 -22.29
N GLU A 951 31.81 -2.69 -21.86
CA GLU A 951 31.88 -1.26 -21.53
C GLU A 951 32.35 -0.42 -22.72
N ILE A 952 32.98 -1.06 -23.70
CA ILE A 952 33.49 -0.42 -24.91
C ILE A 952 32.91 -1.10 -26.16
N ALA A 953 32.79 -0.34 -27.24
CA ALA A 953 32.45 -0.91 -28.54
C ALA A 953 33.73 -1.45 -29.22
N GLY A 954 33.67 -2.62 -29.83
CA GLY A 954 34.87 -3.23 -30.38
C GLY A 954 34.66 -4.63 -30.96
N ARG A 955 35.77 -5.27 -31.35
CA ARG A 955 35.77 -6.68 -31.79
C ARG A 955 36.07 -7.59 -30.61
N VAL A 956 35.32 -8.69 -30.52
CA VAL A 956 35.45 -9.69 -29.46
C VAL A 956 36.47 -10.77 -29.86
N GLU A 957 37.38 -11.09 -28.94
CA GLU A 957 38.28 -12.24 -29.00
C GLU A 957 38.10 -13.08 -27.74
N ILE A 958 37.67 -14.35 -27.89
CA ILE A 958 37.47 -15.26 -26.76
C ILE A 958 38.75 -16.09 -26.57
N LEU A 959 39.35 -15.97 -25.39
CA LEU A 959 40.54 -16.71 -24.99
C LEU A 959 40.15 -17.82 -24.01
N GLU A 960 40.27 -19.07 -24.45
CA GLU A 960 40.01 -20.25 -23.63
C GLU A 960 41.31 -20.75 -22.95
N GLY A 961 41.55 -20.27 -21.73
CA GLY A 961 42.67 -20.70 -20.87
C GLY A 961 42.22 -21.55 -19.67
N LYS A 962 42.88 -21.39 -18.50
CA LYS A 962 42.36 -21.95 -17.22
C LYS A 962 41.05 -21.30 -16.77
N LYS A 963 40.77 -20.10 -17.28
CA LYS A 963 39.52 -19.34 -17.16
C LYS A 963 39.19 -18.82 -18.55
N THR A 964 37.91 -18.76 -18.90
CA THR A 964 37.46 -18.21 -20.17
C THR A 964 37.41 -16.68 -20.05
N GLU A 965 38.08 -15.99 -20.97
CA GLU A 965 38.16 -14.52 -21.01
C GLU A 965 37.64 -14.01 -22.35
N ALA A 966 36.80 -12.98 -22.34
CA ALA A 966 36.41 -12.24 -23.54
C ALA A 966 37.17 -10.92 -23.56
N VAL A 967 38.00 -10.72 -24.58
CA VAL A 967 38.74 -9.48 -24.83
C VAL A 967 38.00 -8.68 -25.89
N VAL A 968 37.60 -7.45 -25.55
CA VAL A 968 36.96 -6.54 -26.51
C VAL A 968 37.99 -5.47 -26.87
N THR A 969 38.32 -5.34 -28.16
CA THR A 969 39.30 -4.37 -28.65
C THR A 969 38.61 -3.30 -29.48
N ALA A 970 38.70 -2.05 -29.03
CA ALA A 970 38.14 -0.89 -29.70
C ALA A 970 39.00 -0.46 -30.91
N PRO A 971 38.44 0.32 -31.86
CA PRO A 971 39.17 0.75 -33.07
C PRO A 971 40.38 1.64 -32.81
N ASP A 972 40.42 2.30 -31.65
CA ASP A 972 41.51 3.15 -31.16
C ASP A 972 42.66 2.37 -30.49
N GLY A 973 42.51 1.04 -30.33
CA GLY A 973 43.49 0.16 -29.72
C GLY A 973 43.29 -0.07 -28.21
N GLU A 974 42.26 0.52 -27.59
CA GLU A 974 41.94 0.24 -26.19
C GLU A 974 41.26 -1.14 -26.07
N SER A 975 41.80 -2.02 -25.23
CA SER A 975 41.27 -3.38 -25.02
C SER A 975 40.83 -3.58 -23.58
N ARG A 976 39.61 -4.10 -23.35
CA ARG A 976 39.12 -4.54 -22.04
C ARG A 976 38.94 -6.05 -21.98
N ILE A 977 39.29 -6.63 -20.84
CA ILE A 977 39.22 -8.08 -20.58
C ILE A 977 38.09 -8.35 -19.60
N TYR A 978 37.18 -9.24 -19.98
CA TYR A 978 36.04 -9.69 -19.19
C TYR A 978 36.21 -11.17 -18.81
N LEU A 979 36.18 -11.47 -17.51
CA LEU A 979 36.28 -12.83 -16.98
C LEU A 979 34.91 -13.51 -17.00
N ILE A 980 34.76 -14.60 -17.76
CA ILE A 980 33.49 -15.34 -17.90
C ILE A 980 33.43 -16.46 -16.84
N PRO A 981 32.40 -16.50 -15.98
CA PRO A 981 32.19 -17.58 -15.03
C PRO A 981 32.00 -18.94 -15.72
N TYR A 982 32.48 -20.00 -15.07
CA TYR A 982 32.30 -21.37 -15.56
C TYR A 982 30.82 -21.76 -15.48
N GLY A 983 30.21 -22.07 -16.64
CA GLY A 983 28.78 -22.42 -16.76
C GLY A 983 27.93 -21.36 -17.49
N SER A 984 28.42 -20.14 -17.65
CA SER A 984 27.70 -19.10 -18.41
C SER A 984 27.75 -19.38 -19.91
N ARG A 985 26.59 -19.35 -20.58
CA ARG A 985 26.50 -19.46 -22.04
C ARG A 985 26.87 -18.13 -22.69
N LEU A 986 27.63 -18.18 -23.78
CA LEU A 986 28.06 -17.00 -24.52
C LEU A 986 27.02 -16.64 -25.58
N LYS A 987 26.70 -15.34 -25.70
CA LYS A 987 25.86 -14.78 -26.76
C LYS A 987 26.67 -14.33 -27.99
N VAL A 988 27.98 -14.14 -27.82
CA VAL A 988 28.88 -13.60 -28.84
C VAL A 988 29.91 -14.62 -29.29
N HIS A 989 30.36 -14.50 -30.53
CA HIS A 989 31.41 -15.32 -31.13
C HIS A 989 32.70 -14.51 -31.34
N THR A 990 33.83 -15.21 -31.41
CA THR A 990 35.12 -14.59 -31.75
C THR A 990 35.06 -13.96 -33.14
N GLY A 991 35.36 -12.66 -33.22
CA GLY A 991 35.29 -11.86 -34.44
C GLY A 991 34.06 -10.95 -34.54
N ASP A 992 33.06 -11.14 -33.68
CA ASP A 992 31.87 -10.30 -33.63
C ASP A 992 32.21 -8.86 -33.26
N LYS A 993 31.49 -7.92 -33.87
CA LYS A 993 31.52 -6.51 -33.49
C LYS A 993 30.37 -6.26 -32.52
N ILE A 994 30.71 -5.73 -31.35
CA ILE A 994 29.73 -5.41 -30.32
C ILE A 994 29.73 -3.93 -29.97
N GLU A 995 28.58 -3.42 -29.55
CA GLU A 995 28.40 -2.06 -29.06
C GLU A 995 28.64 -1.98 -27.54
N ALA A 996 28.88 -0.76 -27.05
CA ALA A 996 28.99 -0.51 -25.63
C ALA A 996 27.64 -0.84 -24.94
N GLY A 997 27.69 -1.67 -23.90
CA GLY A 997 26.57 -2.19 -23.14
C GLY A 997 25.81 -3.35 -23.80
N GLN A 998 26.39 -4.02 -24.81
CA GLN A 998 25.87 -5.27 -25.36
C GLN A 998 26.27 -6.47 -24.48
N GLU A 999 25.37 -7.44 -24.34
CA GLU A 999 25.57 -8.67 -23.56
C GLU A 999 26.58 -9.62 -24.22
N ILE A 1000 27.57 -10.05 -23.44
CA ILE A 1000 28.57 -11.06 -23.82
C ILE A 1000 28.07 -12.46 -23.43
N THR A 1001 27.44 -12.59 -22.26
CA THR A 1001 26.90 -13.84 -21.72
C THR A 1001 25.38 -13.77 -21.57
N GLU A 1002 24.73 -14.92 -21.61
CA GLU A 1002 23.32 -15.07 -21.25
C GLU A 1002 23.11 -14.78 -19.75
N GLY A 1003 22.00 -14.13 -19.41
CA GLY A 1003 21.65 -13.79 -18.02
C GLY A 1003 20.89 -12.48 -17.90
N SER A 1004 20.71 -12.01 -16.67
CA SER A 1004 20.08 -10.72 -16.37
C SER A 1004 21.10 -9.61 -16.26
N ILE A 1005 20.84 -8.46 -16.88
CA ILE A 1005 21.72 -7.30 -16.78
C ILE A 1005 21.52 -6.58 -15.44
N ASN A 1006 22.61 -6.10 -14.85
CA ASN A 1006 22.58 -5.20 -13.70
C ASN A 1006 22.24 -3.76 -14.16
N PRO A 1007 21.10 -3.17 -13.71
CA PRO A 1007 20.69 -1.82 -14.12
C PRO A 1007 21.74 -0.73 -13.84
N ASN A 1008 22.54 -0.88 -12.78
CA ASN A 1008 23.58 0.09 -12.43
C ASN A 1008 24.73 0.13 -13.46
N ASP A 1009 25.02 -0.99 -14.11
CA ASP A 1009 26.06 -1.04 -15.14
C ASP A 1009 25.53 -0.42 -16.45
N ILE A 1010 24.24 -0.57 -16.75
CA ILE A 1010 23.58 0.14 -17.87
C ILE A 1010 23.64 1.66 -17.64
N LEU A 1011 23.33 2.13 -16.42
CA LEU A 1011 23.34 3.56 -16.10
C LEU A 1011 24.71 4.18 -16.34
N ARG A 1012 25.78 3.46 -15.98
CA ARG A 1012 27.16 3.90 -16.14
C ARG A 1012 27.61 3.95 -17.60
N ILE A 1013 27.12 3.03 -18.44
CA ILE A 1013 27.61 2.83 -19.81
C ILE A 1013 26.74 3.53 -20.85
N LYS A 1014 25.42 3.28 -20.83
CA LYS A 1014 24.46 3.74 -21.85
C LYS A 1014 23.67 4.99 -21.44
N GLY A 1015 23.71 5.37 -20.16
CA GLY A 1015 23.00 6.55 -19.64
C GLY A 1015 21.57 6.26 -19.15
N ILE A 1016 20.81 7.32 -18.91
CA ILE A 1016 19.54 7.28 -18.16
C ILE A 1016 18.42 6.64 -19.00
N ASP A 1017 18.25 7.08 -20.24
CA ASP A 1017 17.15 6.65 -21.11
C ASP A 1017 17.19 5.13 -21.33
N ALA A 1018 18.39 4.58 -21.51
CA ALA A 1018 18.61 3.14 -21.68
C ALA A 1018 18.24 2.33 -20.42
N VAL A 1019 18.51 2.85 -19.21
CA VAL A 1019 18.13 2.17 -17.95
C VAL A 1019 16.63 2.20 -17.76
N GLN A 1020 16.00 3.35 -18.03
CA GLN A 1020 14.55 3.50 -17.91
C GLN A 1020 13.82 2.56 -18.85
N GLN A 1021 14.25 2.50 -20.12
CA GLN A 1021 13.69 1.59 -21.11
C GLN A 1021 13.91 0.12 -20.72
N TYR A 1022 15.10 -0.25 -20.27
CA TYR A 1022 15.40 -1.61 -19.83
C TYR A 1022 14.54 -2.04 -18.64
N LEU A 1023 14.42 -1.20 -17.60
CA LEU A 1023 13.59 -1.50 -16.44
C LEU A 1023 12.11 -1.61 -16.81
N LEU A 1024 11.61 -0.71 -17.66
CA LEU A 1024 10.24 -0.75 -18.15
C LEU A 1024 9.96 -2.06 -18.91
N SER A 1025 10.80 -2.41 -19.89
CA SER A 1025 10.63 -3.60 -20.72
C SER A 1025 10.71 -4.90 -19.90
N GLU A 1026 11.66 -4.99 -18.97
CA GLU A 1026 11.83 -6.18 -18.13
C GLU A 1026 10.68 -6.37 -17.15
N VAL A 1027 10.17 -5.30 -16.55
CA VAL A 1027 9.01 -5.39 -15.65
C VAL A 1027 7.77 -5.77 -16.45
N GLN A 1028 7.51 -5.09 -17.58
CA GLN A 1028 6.34 -5.33 -18.42
C GLN A 1028 6.32 -6.78 -18.95
N LYS A 1029 7.47 -7.30 -19.37
CA LYS A 1029 7.65 -8.70 -19.77
C LYS A 1029 7.21 -9.68 -18.69
N VAL A 1030 7.59 -9.46 -17.43
CA VAL A 1030 7.22 -10.37 -16.32
C VAL A 1030 5.70 -10.40 -16.09
N TYR A 1031 5.02 -9.25 -16.20
CA TYR A 1031 3.57 -9.18 -16.07
C TYR A 1031 2.85 -9.81 -17.28
N ARG A 1032 3.27 -9.49 -18.51
CA ARG A 1032 2.67 -10.01 -19.76
C ARG A 1032 2.85 -11.52 -19.89
N LEU A 1033 4.02 -12.08 -19.54
CA LEU A 1033 4.25 -13.53 -19.49
C LEU A 1033 3.29 -14.28 -18.54
N GLN A 1034 2.71 -13.57 -17.57
CA GLN A 1034 1.73 -14.13 -16.63
C GLN A 1034 0.28 -13.78 -17.01
N GLY A 1035 0.07 -13.15 -18.18
CA GLY A 1035 -1.24 -12.74 -18.67
C GLY A 1035 -1.87 -11.61 -17.85
N VAL A 1036 -1.06 -10.71 -17.30
CA VAL A 1036 -1.49 -9.51 -16.60
C VAL A 1036 -1.09 -8.28 -17.42
N HIS A 1037 -2.06 -7.42 -17.71
CA HIS A 1037 -1.85 -6.18 -18.45
C HIS A 1037 -1.67 -5.02 -17.48
N ILE A 1038 -0.65 -4.19 -17.66
CA ILE A 1038 -0.39 -2.97 -16.87
C ILE A 1038 0.00 -1.87 -17.84
N SER A 1039 -0.53 -0.66 -17.63
CA SER A 1039 -0.11 0.50 -18.40
C SER A 1039 1.31 0.95 -18.03
N ASP A 1040 2.13 1.24 -19.04
CA ASP A 1040 3.51 1.73 -18.89
C ASP A 1040 3.63 2.92 -17.92
N LYS A 1041 2.66 3.85 -17.92
CA LYS A 1041 2.68 5.07 -17.09
C LYS A 1041 2.88 4.77 -15.60
N HIS A 1042 2.33 3.66 -15.12
CA HIS A 1042 2.44 3.26 -13.71
C HIS A 1042 3.88 2.83 -13.37
N ILE A 1043 4.53 2.10 -14.27
CA ILE A 1043 5.92 1.64 -14.10
C ILE A 1043 6.88 2.82 -14.26
N GLU A 1044 6.63 3.70 -15.24
CA GLU A 1044 7.41 4.94 -15.47
C GLU A 1044 7.48 5.81 -14.21
N LEU A 1045 6.35 5.99 -13.52
CA LEU A 1045 6.24 6.74 -12.27
C LEU A 1045 7.18 6.21 -11.19
N ILE A 1046 7.21 4.87 -11.00
CA ILE A 1046 8.06 4.24 -9.98
C ILE A 1046 9.53 4.36 -10.35
N ILE A 1047 9.88 4.09 -11.62
CA ILE A 1047 11.27 4.21 -12.11
C ILE A 1047 11.77 5.66 -11.99
N ARG A 1048 10.91 6.66 -12.24
CA ARG A 1048 11.25 8.08 -12.03
C ARG A 1048 11.65 8.35 -10.58
N GLN A 1049 10.93 7.77 -9.60
CA GLN A 1049 11.29 7.92 -8.19
C GLN A 1049 12.60 7.19 -7.83
N MET A 1050 12.88 6.04 -8.46
CA MET A 1050 14.15 5.31 -8.25
C MET A 1050 15.37 6.11 -8.72
N LEU A 1051 15.21 6.95 -9.75
CA LEU A 1051 16.29 7.77 -10.32
C LEU A 1051 16.33 9.19 -9.76
N ARG A 1052 15.41 9.61 -8.88
CA ARG A 1052 15.24 11.03 -8.49
C ARG A 1052 16.49 11.71 -7.90
N LYS A 1053 17.35 10.97 -7.20
CA LYS A 1053 18.52 11.52 -6.48
C LYS A 1053 19.79 11.54 -7.34
N VAL A 1054 20.65 12.50 -7.06
CA VAL A 1054 21.98 12.66 -7.67
C VAL A 1054 23.05 12.63 -6.58
N LYS A 1055 24.24 12.10 -6.91
CA LYS A 1055 25.41 12.11 -6.04
C LYS A 1055 26.39 13.17 -6.50
N ILE A 1056 26.66 14.13 -5.62
CA ILE A 1056 27.58 15.23 -5.93
C ILE A 1056 29.01 14.69 -5.97
N GLU A 1057 29.68 14.81 -7.11
CA GLU A 1057 31.09 14.41 -7.28
C GLU A 1057 32.03 15.57 -6.95
N ASN A 1058 31.64 16.78 -7.35
CA ASN A 1058 32.31 18.02 -7.01
C ASN A 1058 31.26 19.10 -6.71
N ALA A 1059 31.37 19.75 -5.55
CA ALA A 1059 30.46 20.81 -5.15
C ALA A 1059 30.69 22.14 -5.90
N GLY A 1060 31.84 22.33 -6.56
CA GLY A 1060 32.22 23.63 -7.10
C GLY A 1060 32.23 24.68 -5.98
N ASP A 1061 31.63 25.84 -6.26
CA ASP A 1061 31.46 26.94 -5.30
C ASP A 1061 30.05 26.95 -4.65
N THR A 1062 29.25 25.91 -4.86
CA THR A 1062 27.91 25.79 -4.26
C THR A 1062 27.98 25.37 -2.78
N ASP A 1063 26.89 25.59 -2.04
CA ASP A 1063 26.71 25.11 -0.66
C ASP A 1063 26.50 23.58 -0.55
N LEU A 1064 26.61 22.85 -1.65
CA LEU A 1064 26.37 21.42 -1.71
C LEU A 1064 27.56 20.62 -1.14
N ILE A 1065 27.26 19.46 -0.55
CA ILE A 1065 28.29 18.62 0.08
C ILE A 1065 28.77 17.55 -0.90
N THR A 1066 30.08 17.51 -1.13
CA THR A 1066 30.70 16.48 -1.99
C THR A 1066 30.45 15.07 -1.42
N GLY A 1067 29.88 14.19 -2.25
CA GLY A 1067 29.52 12.81 -1.91
C GLY A 1067 28.13 12.65 -1.29
N ALA A 1068 27.41 13.73 -1.01
CA ALA A 1068 26.03 13.66 -0.53
C ALA A 1068 25.06 13.29 -1.65
N LEU A 1069 23.94 12.67 -1.27
CA LEU A 1069 22.80 12.42 -2.14
C LEU A 1069 21.81 13.56 -1.99
N THR A 1070 21.56 14.30 -3.06
CA THR A 1070 20.61 15.43 -3.11
C THR A 1070 19.55 15.19 -4.17
N ASP A 1071 18.45 15.94 -4.10
CA ASP A 1071 17.46 15.93 -5.16
C ASP A 1071 18.02 16.62 -6.42
N ILE A 1072 17.61 16.16 -7.60
CA ILE A 1072 18.03 16.77 -8.87
C ILE A 1072 17.55 18.22 -8.98
N PHE A 1073 16.31 18.49 -8.56
CA PHE A 1073 15.75 19.83 -8.69
C PHE A 1073 16.45 20.83 -7.74
N GLU A 1074 16.83 20.37 -6.55
CA GLU A 1074 17.59 21.19 -5.59
C GLU A 1074 19.00 21.50 -6.11
N MET A 1075 19.65 20.51 -6.74
CA MET A 1075 20.96 20.68 -7.36
C MET A 1075 20.91 21.63 -8.56
N GLU A 1076 19.91 21.50 -9.44
CA GLU A 1076 19.71 22.40 -10.58
C GLU A 1076 19.42 23.84 -10.11
N GLU A 1077 18.59 24.02 -9.09
CA GLU A 1077 18.29 25.33 -8.50
C GLU A 1077 19.57 25.99 -7.95
N LYS A 1078 20.39 25.26 -7.19
CA LYS A 1078 21.67 25.75 -6.66
C LYS A 1078 22.70 26.03 -7.74
N ASN A 1079 22.72 25.23 -8.80
CA ASN A 1079 23.60 25.47 -9.95
C ASN A 1079 23.19 26.72 -10.72
N ASN A 1080 21.89 26.95 -10.92
CA ASN A 1080 21.39 28.16 -11.56
C ASN A 1080 21.73 29.40 -10.71
N GLU A 1081 21.54 29.34 -9.38
CA GLU A 1081 21.97 30.40 -8.47
C GLU A 1081 23.49 30.70 -8.57
N ALA A 1082 24.33 29.66 -8.63
CA ALA A 1082 25.77 29.82 -8.76
C ALA A 1082 26.18 30.42 -10.12
N LEU A 1083 25.53 29.98 -11.20
CA LEU A 1083 25.75 30.51 -12.56
C LEU A 1083 25.33 31.99 -12.66
N ASP A 1084 24.21 32.37 -12.03
CA ASP A 1084 23.74 33.76 -11.96
C ASP A 1084 24.75 34.66 -11.21
N MET A 1085 25.49 34.10 -10.24
CA MET A 1085 26.57 34.77 -9.52
C MET A 1085 27.94 34.68 -10.22
N GLY A 1086 28.04 33.97 -11.36
CA GLY A 1086 29.29 33.76 -12.10
C GLY A 1086 30.28 32.80 -11.42
N LEU A 1087 29.80 31.93 -10.53
CA LEU A 1087 30.58 30.94 -9.78
C LEU A 1087 30.61 29.57 -10.47
N GLU A 1088 31.49 28.66 -10.05
CA GLU A 1088 31.55 27.30 -10.62
C GLU A 1088 30.38 26.42 -10.13
N PRO A 1089 29.55 25.85 -11.03
CA PRO A 1089 28.44 24.99 -10.65
C PRO A 1089 28.92 23.61 -10.15
N ALA A 1090 28.07 22.95 -9.37
CA ALA A 1090 28.32 21.58 -8.91
C ALA A 1090 28.20 20.55 -10.04
N GLN A 1091 29.04 19.52 -9.98
CA GLN A 1091 28.98 18.35 -10.84
C GLN A 1091 28.47 17.14 -10.05
N ALA A 1092 27.46 16.45 -10.58
CA ALA A 1092 26.87 15.26 -9.96
C ALA A 1092 26.65 14.13 -10.96
N SER A 1093 26.63 12.90 -10.46
CA SER A 1093 26.25 11.70 -11.20
C SER A 1093 24.86 11.23 -10.78
N ARG A 1094 24.07 10.71 -11.73
CA ARG A 1094 22.74 10.13 -11.44
C ARG A 1094 22.94 8.80 -10.70
N GLU A 1095 22.17 8.57 -9.64
CA GLU A 1095 22.23 7.33 -8.87
C GLU A 1095 20.89 6.59 -8.96
N LEU A 1096 20.93 5.29 -9.25
CA LEU A 1096 19.77 4.43 -9.20
C LEU A 1096 19.61 3.85 -7.79
N LEU A 1097 18.50 4.16 -7.13
CA LEU A 1097 18.19 3.67 -5.80
C LEU A 1097 17.04 2.65 -5.88
N GLY A 1098 17.20 1.52 -5.18
CA GLY A 1098 16.08 0.60 -4.94
C GLY A 1098 14.97 1.28 -4.14
N ILE A 1099 13.72 0.84 -4.34
CA ILE A 1099 12.53 1.45 -3.74
C ILE A 1099 12.64 1.62 -2.21
N THR A 1100 13.15 0.63 -1.47
CA THR A 1100 13.30 0.74 0.00
C THR A 1100 14.27 1.85 0.40
N LYS A 1101 15.36 2.03 -0.36
CA LYS A 1101 16.36 3.06 -0.10
C LYS A 1101 15.85 4.44 -0.54
N ALA A 1102 15.08 4.52 -1.62
CA ALA A 1102 14.44 5.74 -2.07
C ALA A 1102 13.41 6.26 -1.05
N SER A 1103 12.55 5.41 -0.48
CA SER A 1103 11.59 5.83 0.57
C SER A 1103 12.26 6.41 1.82
N LEU A 1104 13.43 5.90 2.19
CA LEU A 1104 14.21 6.38 3.35
C LEU A 1104 14.96 7.68 3.06
N ALA A 1105 15.22 7.99 1.79
CA ALA A 1105 15.90 9.20 1.33
C ALA A 1105 14.91 10.34 0.99
N THR A 1106 13.68 10.26 1.50
CA THR A 1106 12.68 11.31 1.38
C THR A 1106 13.04 12.51 2.26
N ASP A 1107 12.58 13.69 1.85
CA ASP A 1107 12.95 14.94 2.53
C ASP A 1107 12.25 15.06 3.90
N SER A 1108 11.00 14.61 3.96
CA SER A 1108 10.17 14.51 5.16
C SER A 1108 10.62 13.38 6.08
N PHE A 1109 10.99 13.75 7.30
CA PHE A 1109 11.41 12.77 8.30
C PHE A 1109 10.22 12.04 8.93
N LEU A 1110 9.02 12.63 8.94
CA LEU A 1110 7.81 11.99 9.48
C LEU A 1110 7.41 10.80 8.60
N SER A 1111 7.44 10.99 7.28
CA SER A 1111 7.16 9.90 6.34
C SER A 1111 8.20 8.79 6.45
N ALA A 1112 9.49 9.13 6.41
CA ALA A 1112 10.57 8.16 6.52
C ALA A 1112 10.51 7.38 7.86
N ALA A 1113 10.23 8.05 8.99
CA ALA A 1113 10.19 7.45 10.31
C ALA A 1113 9.03 6.45 10.50
N SER A 1114 7.90 6.67 9.79
CA SER A 1114 6.75 5.75 9.79
C SER A 1114 7.03 4.43 9.04
N PHE A 1115 7.95 4.48 8.07
CA PHE A 1115 8.29 3.35 7.22
C PHE A 1115 9.27 2.41 7.92
N GLN A 1116 10.56 2.71 8.00
CA GLN A 1116 11.55 1.82 8.62
C GLN A 1116 12.59 2.60 9.41
N GLU A 1117 13.26 1.91 10.34
CA GLU A 1117 14.37 2.46 11.12
C GLU A 1117 14.05 3.81 11.80
N THR A 1118 12.87 3.92 12.41
CA THR A 1118 12.34 5.14 13.07
C THR A 1118 13.39 5.85 13.92
N THR A 1119 14.16 5.11 14.72
CA THR A 1119 15.20 5.69 15.59
C THR A 1119 16.35 6.31 14.79
N ARG A 1120 16.80 5.68 13.69
CA ARG A 1120 17.87 6.21 12.84
C ARG A 1120 17.43 7.51 12.16
N VAL A 1121 16.21 7.53 11.61
CA VAL A 1121 15.64 8.70 10.93
C VAL A 1121 15.47 9.87 11.89
N LEU A 1122 14.88 9.66 13.07
CA LEU A 1122 14.69 10.72 14.06
C LEU A 1122 16.01 11.26 14.61
N THR A 1123 17.00 10.39 14.80
CA THR A 1123 18.35 10.80 15.25
C THR A 1123 19.02 11.71 14.22
N ASP A 1124 18.94 11.37 12.93
CA ASP A 1124 19.52 12.19 11.86
C ASP A 1124 18.79 13.54 11.73
N ALA A 1125 17.45 13.51 11.76
CA ALA A 1125 16.63 14.70 11.65
C ALA A 1125 16.85 15.67 12.83
N ALA A 1126 16.96 15.16 14.06
CA ALA A 1126 17.20 15.97 15.25
C ALA A 1126 18.56 16.67 15.24
N ILE A 1127 19.62 16.01 14.74
CA ILE A 1127 20.94 16.63 14.58
C ILE A 1127 20.91 17.72 13.51
N LYS A 1128 20.29 17.43 12.36
CA LYS A 1128 20.19 18.38 11.24
C LYS A 1128 19.22 19.53 11.51
N GLY A 1129 18.46 19.48 12.60
CA GLY A 1129 17.46 20.52 12.91
C GLY A 1129 16.34 20.60 11.86
N LYS A 1130 16.01 19.46 11.21
CA LYS A 1130 15.17 19.43 10.00
C LYS A 1130 13.80 20.07 10.24
N VAL A 1131 13.35 20.83 9.24
CA VAL A 1131 12.00 21.38 9.14
C VAL A 1131 11.26 20.62 8.05
N ASP A 1132 10.11 20.06 8.40
CA ASP A 1132 9.21 19.34 7.50
C ASP A 1132 8.05 20.26 7.09
N PRO A 1133 7.90 20.60 5.80
CA PRO A 1133 6.84 21.50 5.32
C PRO A 1133 5.47 20.82 5.14
N LEU A 1134 5.32 19.54 5.45
CA LEU A 1134 4.03 18.82 5.42
C LEU A 1134 3.36 18.81 4.02
N ILE A 1135 4.16 18.67 2.96
CA ILE A 1135 3.68 18.72 1.56
C ILE A 1135 3.06 17.38 1.10
N GLY A 1136 3.48 16.26 1.71
CA GLY A 1136 3.04 14.92 1.31
C GLY A 1136 1.74 14.46 1.98
N LEU A 1137 1.20 13.33 1.52
CA LEU A 1137 -0.07 12.79 2.01
C LEU A 1137 0.07 12.22 3.44
N LYS A 1138 1.15 11.49 3.70
CA LYS A 1138 1.30 10.72 4.94
C LYS A 1138 1.50 11.62 6.16
N GLU A 1139 2.21 12.73 5.99
CA GLU A 1139 2.45 13.72 7.02
C GLU A 1139 1.12 14.34 7.49
N ASN A 1140 0.27 14.73 6.54
CA ASN A 1140 -1.03 15.30 6.81
C ASN A 1140 -1.98 14.29 7.47
N VAL A 1141 -1.98 13.03 7.03
CA VAL A 1141 -2.74 11.94 7.69
C VAL A 1141 -2.29 11.72 9.14
N ILE A 1142 -0.98 11.74 9.41
CA ILE A 1142 -0.44 11.55 10.76
C ILE A 1142 -0.86 12.69 11.69
N ILE A 1143 -0.83 13.93 11.20
CA ILE A 1143 -1.16 15.13 11.98
C ILE A 1143 -2.69 15.31 12.11
N GLY A 1144 -3.46 14.79 11.16
CA GLY A 1144 -4.92 14.95 11.09
C GLY A 1144 -5.34 16.21 10.33
N GLN A 1145 -4.56 16.64 9.34
CA GLN A 1145 -4.93 17.69 8.39
C GLN A 1145 -5.48 17.09 7.10
N LEU A 1146 -6.25 17.88 6.34
CA LEU A 1146 -6.69 17.51 5.00
C LEU A 1146 -5.48 17.21 4.12
N VAL A 1147 -5.56 16.12 3.36
CA VAL A 1147 -4.49 15.72 2.45
C VAL A 1147 -4.44 16.67 1.24
N PRO A 1148 -3.25 17.06 0.76
CA PRO A 1148 -3.11 17.96 -0.39
C PRO A 1148 -3.29 17.22 -1.73
N ALA A 1149 -4.32 16.39 -1.84
CA ALA A 1149 -4.72 15.65 -3.04
C ALA A 1149 -6.25 15.56 -3.13
N GLY A 1150 -6.78 15.29 -4.32
CA GLY A 1150 -8.21 15.29 -4.61
C GLY A 1150 -8.86 16.63 -4.25
N THR A 1151 -9.97 16.57 -3.53
CA THR A 1151 -10.74 17.72 -3.04
C THR A 1151 -9.97 18.61 -2.06
N GLY A 1152 -8.92 18.08 -1.40
CA GLY A 1152 -8.09 18.83 -0.46
C GLY A 1152 -7.03 19.74 -1.11
N VAL A 1153 -6.97 19.81 -2.44
CA VAL A 1153 -6.07 20.75 -3.15
C VAL A 1153 -6.59 22.18 -3.03
N LYS A 1154 -5.69 23.11 -2.68
CA LYS A 1154 -6.01 24.55 -2.49
C LYS A 1154 -6.62 25.25 -3.70
N ALA A 1155 -6.47 24.68 -4.89
CA ALA A 1155 -7.08 25.18 -6.12
C ALA A 1155 -8.60 25.08 -6.03
N TYR A 1156 -9.13 23.95 -5.54
CA TYR A 1156 -10.57 23.73 -5.38
C TYR A 1156 -11.15 24.46 -4.18
N SER A 1157 -10.37 24.64 -3.11
CA SER A 1157 -10.83 25.33 -1.90
C SER A 1157 -11.05 26.85 -2.08
N ARG A 1158 -10.63 27.43 -3.21
CA ARG A 1158 -10.70 28.88 -3.51
C ARG A 1158 -11.60 29.20 -4.70
N VAL A 1159 -12.30 28.21 -5.24
CA VAL A 1159 -13.25 28.44 -6.33
C VAL A 1159 -14.43 29.21 -5.73
N GLU A 1160 -14.54 30.49 -6.06
CA GLU A 1160 -15.78 31.24 -5.87
C GLU A 1160 -16.76 30.74 -6.93
N LEU A 1161 -17.83 30.08 -6.49
CA LEU A 1161 -18.92 29.68 -7.38
C LEU A 1161 -19.71 30.95 -7.72
N ASP A 1162 -19.63 31.38 -8.98
CA ASP A 1162 -20.54 32.37 -9.51
C ASP A 1162 -21.89 31.67 -9.67
N TYR A 1163 -22.78 31.87 -8.70
CA TYR A 1163 -24.16 31.44 -8.85
C TYR A 1163 -24.82 32.43 -9.81
N ASP A 1164 -24.80 32.13 -11.11
CA ASP A 1164 -25.87 32.58 -11.99
C ASP A 1164 -27.14 31.90 -11.49
N ARG A 1165 -27.81 32.52 -10.51
CA ARG A 1165 -29.22 32.25 -10.26
C ARG A 1165 -29.93 32.61 -11.56
N GLU A 1166 -30.28 31.60 -12.36
CA GLU A 1166 -31.36 31.77 -13.33
C GLU A 1166 -32.61 32.11 -12.51
N ASP A 1167 -33.07 33.35 -12.66
CA ASP A 1167 -34.24 33.95 -12.01
C ASP A 1167 -35.55 33.22 -12.41
N GLU A 1168 -35.74 31.97 -11.99
CA GLU A 1168 -37.02 31.24 -12.12
C GLU A 1168 -37.69 30.86 -10.78
N ASP A 1169 -37.06 31.13 -9.63
CA ASP A 1169 -37.63 30.81 -8.30
C ASP A 1169 -38.00 32.05 -7.43
N ASP A 1170 -38.07 33.25 -8.01
CA ASP A 1170 -38.43 34.48 -7.28
C ASP A 1170 -39.95 34.63 -6.99
N GLU A 1171 -40.81 33.75 -7.51
CA GLU A 1171 -42.26 33.79 -7.20
C GLU A 1171 -42.65 33.00 -5.92
N GLU A 1172 -41.80 32.11 -5.40
CA GLU A 1172 -42.08 31.37 -4.16
C GLU A 1172 -41.52 32.04 -2.88
N GLU A 1173 -40.45 32.84 -2.98
CA GLU A 1173 -39.92 33.60 -1.83
C GLU A 1173 -40.82 34.79 -1.43
N GLU A 1174 -41.54 35.44 -2.36
CA GLU A 1174 -42.47 36.53 -2.03
C GLU A 1174 -43.72 36.05 -1.27
N LEU A 1175 -44.20 34.82 -1.52
CA LEU A 1175 -45.36 34.26 -0.82
C LEU A 1175 -45.05 33.87 0.64
N ILE A 1176 -43.80 33.49 0.93
CA ILE A 1176 -43.36 33.11 2.29
C ILE A 1176 -43.08 34.37 3.13
N ASP A 1177 -42.52 35.41 2.52
CA ASP A 1177 -42.15 36.64 3.22
C ASP A 1177 -43.36 37.56 3.56
N ASP A 1178 -44.50 37.37 2.88
CA ASP A 1178 -45.79 37.98 3.25
C ASP A 1178 -46.50 37.20 4.37
N MET A 1179 -46.38 35.86 4.42
CA MET A 1179 -46.92 35.07 5.54
C MET A 1179 -46.17 35.32 6.86
N ILE A 1180 -44.86 35.59 6.80
CA ILE A 1180 -44.04 35.89 8.00
C ILE A 1180 -44.33 37.31 8.54
N LYS A 1181 -44.71 38.27 7.70
CA LYS A 1181 -45.03 39.64 8.14
C LYS A 1181 -46.35 39.73 8.92
N ASP A 1182 -47.34 38.90 8.61
CA ASP A 1182 -48.62 38.90 9.32
C ASP A 1182 -48.51 38.25 10.72
N ASP A 1183 -47.69 37.21 10.91
CA ASP A 1183 -47.50 36.55 12.22
C ASP A 1183 -46.64 37.37 13.21
N ILE A 1184 -45.78 38.27 12.71
CA ILE A 1184 -44.94 39.14 13.56
C ILE A 1184 -45.74 40.31 14.17
N THR A 1185 -46.94 40.62 13.67
CA THR A 1185 -47.78 41.69 14.25
C THR A 1185 -48.55 41.27 15.50
N ASN A 1186 -48.76 39.96 15.73
CA ASN A 1186 -49.51 39.45 16.89
C ASN A 1186 -48.67 39.10 18.13
N VAL A 1187 -47.34 39.31 18.11
CA VAL A 1187 -46.45 39.00 19.25
C VAL A 1187 -45.96 40.25 20.00
N LYS A 1188 -46.37 41.46 19.58
CA LYS A 1188 -45.91 42.73 20.18
C LYS A 1188 -46.62 43.20 21.46
N GLU A 1189 -47.53 42.42 22.06
CA GLU A 1189 -48.24 42.82 23.29
C GLU A 1189 -47.91 42.01 24.57
N LEU A 1190 -46.83 41.22 24.61
CA LEU A 1190 -46.52 40.38 25.79
C LEU A 1190 -45.06 40.44 26.29
N SER A 1191 -44.34 41.54 26.06
CA SER A 1191 -42.92 41.66 26.42
C SER A 1191 -42.61 42.51 27.66
N ASP A 1192 -43.43 42.48 28.71
CA ASP A 1192 -43.08 43.04 30.02
C ASP A 1192 -43.39 42.00 31.12
N ASP A 1193 -42.52 40.99 31.25
CA ASP A 1193 -42.22 40.23 32.49
C ASP A 1193 -41.54 38.88 32.16
N MET A 1194 -40.25 38.86 31.81
CA MET A 1194 -39.41 37.66 31.99
C MET A 1194 -37.90 37.94 31.81
N ASP A 1195 -37.28 38.59 32.80
CA ASP A 1195 -35.86 38.36 33.08
C ASP A 1195 -35.79 37.23 34.11
N ILE A 1196 -35.39 36.00 33.71
CA ILE A 1196 -34.75 34.95 34.53
C ILE A 1196 -34.49 33.69 33.65
N VAL A 1197 -33.23 33.20 33.73
CA VAL A 1197 -32.60 31.96 33.17
C VAL A 1197 -31.94 32.05 31.79
N MET A 1198 -30.64 32.35 31.79
CA MET A 1198 -29.67 31.84 30.79
C MET A 1198 -28.81 30.76 31.48
N ASP A 1199 -28.97 29.48 31.10
CA ASP A 1199 -28.03 28.40 31.49
C ASP A 1199 -28.15 27.17 30.55
N ASP A 1200 -27.94 27.33 29.23
CA ASP A 1200 -28.03 26.22 28.25
C ASP A 1200 -26.74 25.39 28.08
N ASP A 1201 -25.57 25.87 28.56
CA ASP A 1201 -24.31 25.12 28.47
C ASP A 1201 -24.18 23.98 29.50
N ASN A 1202 -25.05 23.95 30.52
CA ASN A 1202 -24.96 23.03 31.65
C ASN A 1202 -25.73 21.72 31.43
N ILE A 1203 -26.70 21.72 30.50
CA ILE A 1203 -27.55 20.56 30.19
C ILE A 1203 -26.81 19.59 29.26
N LEU A 1204 -26.10 20.11 28.25
CA LEU A 1204 -25.30 19.30 27.34
C LEU A 1204 -24.12 18.63 28.07
N ALA A 1205 -23.48 19.36 28.99
CA ALA A 1205 -22.39 18.81 29.80
C ALA A 1205 -22.86 17.70 30.76
N LYS A 1206 -24.05 17.84 31.35
CA LYS A 1206 -24.66 16.78 32.17
C LYS A 1206 -25.10 15.57 31.35
N ALA A 1207 -25.65 15.78 30.15
CA ALA A 1207 -26.04 14.69 29.26
C ALA A 1207 -24.83 13.87 28.80
N VAL A 1208 -23.73 14.55 28.43
CA VAL A 1208 -22.46 13.91 28.05
C VAL A 1208 -21.81 13.17 29.23
N GLN A 1209 -21.97 13.68 30.45
CA GLN A 1209 -21.43 13.05 31.66
C GLN A 1209 -22.26 11.83 32.09
N GLU A 1210 -23.59 11.89 31.97
CA GLU A 1210 -24.49 10.75 32.18
C GLU A 1210 -24.29 9.65 31.11
N GLU A 1211 -24.01 10.01 29.86
CA GLU A 1211 -23.65 9.01 28.83
C GLU A 1211 -22.30 8.36 29.09
N ARG A 1212 -21.33 9.09 29.65
CA ARG A 1212 -20.04 8.53 30.06
C ARG A 1212 -20.18 7.51 31.18
N GLU A 1213 -21.02 7.78 32.17
CA GLU A 1213 -21.29 6.85 33.28
C GLU A 1213 -22.07 5.61 32.83
N ASN A 1214 -22.88 5.72 31.76
CA ASN A 1214 -23.57 4.57 31.16
C ASN A 1214 -22.64 3.74 30.26
N LEU A 1215 -21.74 4.38 29.51
CA LEU A 1215 -20.67 3.70 28.75
C LEU A 1215 -19.75 2.88 29.65
N GLU A 1216 -19.44 3.37 30.86
CA GLU A 1216 -18.65 2.62 31.83
C GLU A 1216 -19.38 1.37 32.36
N LYS A 1217 -20.72 1.42 32.45
CA LYS A 1217 -21.54 0.25 32.84
C LYS A 1217 -21.73 -0.76 31.70
N ASP A 1218 -21.83 -0.29 30.46
CA ASP A 1218 -21.93 -1.16 29.29
C ASP A 1218 -20.60 -1.86 28.99
N ASP A 1219 -19.46 -1.20 29.24
CA ASP A 1219 -18.12 -1.83 29.21
C ASP A 1219 -17.93 -2.90 30.30
N GLU A 1220 -18.57 -2.74 31.47
CA GLU A 1220 -18.61 -3.78 32.51
C GLU A 1220 -19.49 -4.97 32.09
N LEU A 1221 -20.60 -4.71 31.39
CA LEU A 1221 -21.49 -5.75 30.85
C LEU A 1221 -20.87 -6.51 29.67
N ALA A 1222 -20.15 -5.82 28.78
CA ALA A 1222 -19.42 -6.44 27.67
C ALA A 1222 -18.28 -7.35 28.18
N LYS A 1223 -17.57 -6.94 29.24
CA LYS A 1223 -16.56 -7.78 29.92
C LYS A 1223 -17.17 -8.98 30.64
N ALA A 1224 -18.40 -8.84 31.17
CA ALA A 1224 -19.11 -9.95 31.76
C ALA A 1224 -19.54 -10.99 30.70
N PHE A 1225 -19.83 -10.57 29.46
CA PHE A 1225 -20.09 -11.49 28.35
C PHE A 1225 -18.82 -12.15 27.79
N ASP A 1226 -17.69 -11.43 27.70
CA ASP A 1226 -16.39 -12.01 27.35
C ASP A 1226 -15.91 -13.08 28.36
N MET A 1227 -16.35 -12.99 29.63
CA MET A 1227 -16.10 -14.02 30.64
C MET A 1227 -16.91 -15.30 30.43
N PHE A 1228 -18.05 -15.27 29.72
CA PHE A 1228 -18.86 -16.47 29.45
C PHE A 1228 -18.43 -17.22 28.19
N ASP A 1229 -17.76 -16.58 27.23
CA ASP A 1229 -17.30 -17.21 25.98
C ASP A 1229 -15.92 -17.89 26.09
N MET A 1230 -15.17 -17.64 27.17
CA MET A 1230 -13.86 -18.27 27.39
C MET A 1230 -13.92 -19.69 27.99
N ASP A 1231 -15.09 -20.16 28.44
CA ASP A 1231 -15.26 -21.49 29.05
C ASP A 1231 -15.72 -22.57 28.05
N PHE A 1232 -15.84 -22.27 26.75
CA PHE A 1232 -16.33 -23.23 25.74
C PHE A 1232 -15.32 -23.64 24.65
N LEU A 1233 -14.06 -23.17 24.68
CA LEU A 1233 -13.07 -23.49 23.64
C LEU A 1233 -11.66 -23.88 24.13
N ASP A 1234 -11.51 -24.38 25.36
CA ASP A 1234 -10.29 -25.08 25.77
C ASP A 1234 -10.61 -26.52 26.20
N ASN A 1235 -10.67 -27.40 25.20
CA ASN A 1235 -10.65 -28.86 25.39
C ASN A 1235 -9.40 -29.43 24.70
N SER A 1236 -8.21 -29.04 25.20
CA SER A 1236 -6.98 -29.78 24.92
C SER A 1236 -6.72 -30.75 26.07
N SER A 1237 -7.09 -32.00 25.83
CA SER A 1237 -6.74 -33.17 26.63
C SER A 1237 -5.22 -33.32 26.73
N SER A 1238 -4.64 -33.04 27.89
CA SER A 1238 -3.23 -33.38 28.20
C SER A 1238 -3.04 -33.95 29.61
N GLU A 1239 -4.02 -34.69 30.12
CA GLU A 1239 -3.90 -35.48 31.35
C GLU A 1239 -4.55 -36.86 31.15
N ALA A 1240 -3.87 -37.76 30.43
CA ALA A 1240 -4.05 -39.22 30.50
C ALA A 1240 -3.02 -39.91 29.59
N SER A 1241 -1.75 -39.90 29.99
CA SER A 1241 -0.74 -40.78 29.36
C SER A 1241 0.30 -41.24 30.37
N ASP A 1242 -0.19 -41.74 31.52
CA ASP A 1242 0.53 -42.67 32.37
C ASP A 1242 -0.45 -43.80 32.74
N MET A 1243 0.00 -45.04 32.50
CA MET A 1243 -0.75 -46.31 32.58
C MET A 1243 -1.51 -46.73 31.32
N ILE A 1244 -0.85 -47.52 30.46
CA ILE A 1244 -1.13 -48.95 30.28
C ILE A 1244 -0.11 -49.49 29.26
N ILE A 1245 0.74 -50.39 29.74
CA ILE A 1245 1.55 -51.32 28.96
C ILE A 1245 0.63 -52.50 28.60
N GLY A 1246 0.60 -52.93 27.34
CA GLY A 1246 -0.02 -54.21 26.97
C GLY A 1246 -0.35 -54.37 25.48
N ASP A 1247 0.50 -55.13 24.80
CA ASP A 1247 0.19 -56.15 23.79
C ASP A 1247 -0.31 -55.79 22.36
N LEU A 1248 0.62 -56.01 21.41
CA LEU A 1248 0.55 -56.92 20.24
C LEU A 1248 -0.39 -56.66 19.05
N ASP A 1249 0.26 -56.60 17.88
CA ASP A 1249 -0.06 -57.20 16.56
C ASP A 1249 -1.44 -56.97 15.90
N ASP A 1250 -1.46 -56.16 14.82
CA ASP A 1250 -1.64 -56.59 13.40
C ASP A 1250 -1.64 -55.37 12.44
#